data_AF-A0A9P8PG55-F1
#
_entry.id   AF-A0A9P8PG55-F1
#
_cell.length_a   1.000
_cell.length_b   1.000
_cell.length_c   1.000
_cell.angle_alpha   90.00
_cell.angle_beta   90.00
_cell.angle_gamma   90.00
#
_symmetry.space_group_name_H-M   'P 1'
#
loop_
_entity.id
_entity.type
_entity.pdbx_description
1 polymer ?
#
loop_
_entity_poly.entity_id
_entity_poly.type
_entity_poly.pdbx_seq_one_letter_code
_entity_poly.pdbx_strand_id
1 'polypeptide(L)'
;MEDAPSTGPAEAVPPEETVTKKKLTLQERLALAASKNGRKDEPKEPKENKDPKENKDTGSDSKIAKDEWSLPADWKTLSQEELVKLLDRAAESFNDLKRTNQQLVRKVDDLRRERPPKRSITPVGGDDLLKRKLEEKELQIKELLEEGSKLSMKEVNLTQTIKKMKQKELDLEEDLARAEKETGQLQTRIADLESEIGQFKQNERSVKEDKLGFETLQNKYEKLVKENEAVTNELKEIKLRKLDVQLLSTQKQLEAETKKSTKLQERLDKITEEYNLYKEEARSQVAQLSYKVERERTRYNELTKENAAEIKRLENKMEAFRLMSESVESKSDLNSTSGGSTVSVDLIQSQYTHAQENWKLIESSYLKKIAGLENDVELLKQKDISNAKKIKTMQNDLKNRVAEVGEMLETENALRAEIEAIKSKLETAYGDLDTARQNYEALKKDHELEKSNLEKKVHSLEEDKTRLANINKLRVDPQAPIQPPTASQSNFYLNDLNSSSSLNHYRTQRSVSVASIDNIALGESSSTPRPAPFPYGASRVPSQGSLFFSPGQSHSQSNLMLDTIDDSLATEDDEFPAPSPISASRTRSSTAVNHMNSMDDLETPHSSTIGGGGSSAANGGSNIQLMGKLSSRIRRLELEILGLKDELAETNTQKQEAAEEIVRLLRDNEQTTEYKQKLAKLEQEHQLQSSNYEATLQLLGQKSERCNELQADVEDLKEMMRAQVQQMVELQEKLAAT
;
A
#
# COMPACT_ATOMS: atom_id res chain seq x y z
N MET A 1 -40.26 -26.72 44.91
CA MET A 1 -39.41 -25.92 44.01
C MET A 1 -38.28 -25.35 44.86
N GLU A 2 -37.53 -26.20 45.57
CA GLU A 2 -36.55 -27.20 45.04
C GLU A 2 -35.34 -26.45 44.49
N ASP A 3 -34.21 -26.33 45.19
CA ASP A 3 -33.35 -27.33 45.85
C ASP A 3 -32.67 -28.32 44.89
N ALA A 4 -31.41 -28.03 44.54
CA ALA A 4 -30.41 -29.00 44.10
C ALA A 4 -28.99 -28.42 44.38
N PRO A 5 -28.08 -29.14 45.08
CA PRO A 5 -26.79 -28.59 45.50
C PRO A 5 -25.56 -29.10 44.71
N SER A 6 -24.40 -28.53 45.06
CA SER A 6 -23.03 -28.84 44.62
C SER A 6 -22.61 -30.32 44.65
N THR A 7 -21.93 -30.77 43.57
CA THR A 7 -20.80 -31.71 43.61
C THR A 7 -19.80 -31.45 42.46
N GLY A 8 -18.49 -31.51 42.74
CA GLY A 8 -17.43 -31.73 41.71
C GLY A 8 -17.31 -33.23 41.34
N PRO A 9 -16.24 -33.71 40.65
CA PRO A 9 -14.84 -33.25 40.79
C PRO A 9 -13.97 -33.30 39.49
N ALA A 10 -12.63 -33.30 39.67
CA ALA A 10 -11.59 -33.85 38.78
C ALA A 10 -11.12 -33.08 37.52
N GLU A 11 -10.11 -32.23 37.74
CA GLU A 11 -8.72 -32.44 37.25
C GLU A 11 -8.49 -32.77 35.75
N ALA A 12 -8.03 -31.78 34.97
CA ALA A 12 -7.38 -31.98 33.67
C ALA A 12 -6.27 -30.93 33.39
N VAL A 13 -5.12 -31.45 32.98
CA VAL A 13 -3.80 -30.82 32.68
C VAL A 13 -3.85 -29.65 31.67
N PRO A 14 -3.03 -28.59 31.82
CA PRO A 14 -2.87 -27.52 30.81
C PRO A 14 -2.05 -27.96 29.58
N PRO A 15 -2.36 -27.50 28.35
CA PRO A 15 -1.60 -27.86 27.15
C PRO A 15 -0.24 -27.16 27.07
N GLU A 16 0.77 -27.87 26.55
CA GLU A 16 2.18 -27.46 26.54
C GLU A 16 2.58 -26.47 25.43
N GLU A 17 3.65 -25.71 25.67
CA GLU A 17 4.32 -24.88 24.66
C GLU A 17 5.03 -25.74 23.60
N THR A 18 4.48 -25.83 22.38
CA THR A 18 5.15 -26.59 21.30
C THR A 18 6.34 -25.82 20.72
N VAL A 19 7.52 -26.02 21.32
CA VAL A 19 8.82 -25.47 20.87
C VAL A 19 9.04 -25.70 19.37
N THR A 20 9.44 -24.63 18.66
CA THR A 20 9.70 -24.64 17.21
C THR A 20 10.83 -25.60 16.84
N LYS A 21 10.49 -26.74 16.22
CA LYS A 21 11.48 -27.70 15.72
C LYS A 21 12.25 -27.12 14.53
N LYS A 22 13.54 -26.83 14.74
CA LYS A 22 14.47 -26.34 13.71
C LYS A 22 14.49 -27.30 12.51
N LYS A 23 14.32 -26.77 11.30
CA LYS A 23 14.42 -27.56 10.06
C LYS A 23 15.90 -27.89 9.81
N LEU A 24 16.25 -29.18 9.76
CA LEU A 24 17.60 -29.61 9.36
C LEU A 24 17.93 -29.06 7.97
N THR A 25 19.18 -28.63 7.82
CA THR A 25 19.73 -28.04 6.61
C THR A 25 19.85 -29.07 5.46
N LEU A 26 19.96 -28.57 4.23
CA LEU A 26 20.07 -29.42 3.04
C LEU A 26 21.29 -30.36 3.10
N GLN A 27 22.37 -29.92 3.73
CA GLN A 27 23.63 -30.64 3.86
C GLN A 27 23.52 -31.83 4.83
N GLU A 28 22.77 -31.70 5.92
CA GLU A 28 22.47 -32.81 6.85
C GLU A 28 21.58 -33.89 6.20
N ARG A 29 20.63 -33.47 5.35
CA ARG A 29 19.77 -34.40 4.60
C ARG A 29 20.56 -35.22 3.57
N LEU A 30 21.53 -34.61 2.90
CA LEU A 30 22.43 -35.30 1.97
C LEU A 30 23.37 -36.29 2.69
N ALA A 31 23.87 -35.94 3.89
CA ALA A 31 24.70 -36.85 4.67
C ALA A 31 23.98 -38.15 5.09
N LEU A 32 22.68 -38.07 5.41
CA LEU A 32 21.87 -39.22 5.81
C LEU A 32 21.55 -40.21 4.67
N ALA A 33 21.68 -39.79 3.41
CA ALA A 33 21.48 -40.68 2.26
C ALA A 33 22.70 -41.55 1.94
N ALA A 34 23.90 -41.16 2.40
CA ALA A 34 25.17 -41.77 1.99
C ALA A 34 25.69 -42.90 2.92
N SER A 35 25.06 -43.12 4.08
CA SER A 35 25.63 -43.94 5.17
C SER A 35 24.92 -45.27 5.46
N LYS A 36 24.02 -45.74 4.58
CA LYS A 36 23.21 -46.95 4.83
C LYS A 36 23.19 -47.96 3.68
N ASN A 37 24.20 -48.82 3.61
CA ASN A 37 24.01 -50.24 3.29
C ASN A 37 25.20 -51.13 3.69
N GLY A 38 24.91 -52.20 4.44
CA GLY A 38 25.87 -53.13 5.03
C GLY A 38 25.77 -53.16 6.56
N ARG A 39 25.74 -54.32 7.24
CA ARG A 39 25.81 -55.74 6.79
C ARG A 39 25.06 -56.65 7.79
N LYS A 40 24.56 -57.80 7.29
CA LYS A 40 24.28 -59.07 8.04
C LYS A 40 23.17 -58.99 9.13
N ASP A 41 22.51 -60.08 9.57
CA ASP A 41 22.98 -61.46 9.88
C ASP A 41 22.04 -62.64 9.46
N GLU A 42 22.47 -63.85 9.82
CA GLU A 42 21.93 -65.24 9.61
C GLU A 42 20.67 -65.59 10.47
N PRO A 43 19.91 -66.72 10.27
CA PRO A 43 20.45 -68.11 10.30
C PRO A 43 19.72 -69.30 9.59
N LYS A 44 20.50 -70.38 9.36
CA LYS A 44 20.22 -71.86 9.43
C LYS A 44 18.96 -72.51 8.79
N GLU A 45 19.20 -73.31 7.74
CA GLU A 45 19.11 -74.80 7.63
C GLU A 45 18.24 -75.67 8.58
N PRO A 46 17.91 -76.96 8.24
CA PRO A 46 18.04 -77.69 6.94
C PRO A 46 16.84 -78.62 6.58
N LYS A 47 16.87 -79.27 5.38
CA LYS A 47 16.66 -80.74 5.20
C LYS A 47 16.71 -81.22 3.73
N GLU A 48 17.54 -82.26 3.48
CA GLU A 48 17.31 -83.50 2.67
C GLU A 48 16.74 -83.42 1.22
N ASN A 49 17.17 -84.23 0.22
CA ASN A 49 17.99 -85.45 0.25
C ASN A 49 18.60 -85.87 -1.14
N LYS A 50 19.56 -86.82 -1.10
CA LYS A 50 20.02 -87.78 -2.17
C LYS A 50 20.87 -87.29 -3.38
N ASP A 51 22.20 -87.45 -3.24
CA ASP A 51 23.03 -88.58 -3.75
C ASP A 51 22.90 -89.15 -5.19
N PRO A 52 23.99 -89.77 -5.74
CA PRO A 52 25.42 -89.58 -5.47
C PRO A 52 26.33 -89.58 -6.73
N LYS A 53 27.65 -89.47 -6.50
CA LYS A 53 28.71 -89.52 -7.53
C LYS A 53 29.16 -90.96 -7.86
N GLU A 54 29.69 -91.18 -9.07
CA GLU A 54 30.75 -92.18 -9.29
C GLU A 54 32.14 -91.65 -8.86
N ASN A 55 33.13 -92.55 -8.80
CA ASN A 55 34.35 -92.38 -8.01
C ASN A 55 35.53 -93.12 -8.67
N LYS A 56 36.75 -92.97 -8.10
CA LYS A 56 38.00 -93.70 -8.38
C LYS A 56 38.80 -93.28 -9.63
N ASP A 57 40.12 -93.43 -9.67
CA ASP A 57 41.16 -93.44 -8.61
C ASP A 57 42.55 -93.34 -9.29
N THR A 58 43.61 -93.16 -8.50
CA THR A 58 45.04 -93.31 -8.85
C THR A 58 45.62 -92.38 -9.93
N GLY A 59 46.70 -91.68 -9.57
CA GLY A 59 47.65 -91.13 -10.55
C GLY A 59 48.85 -92.07 -10.72
N SER A 60 49.51 -91.99 -11.87
CA SER A 60 50.85 -92.53 -12.10
C SER A 60 51.64 -91.64 -13.05
N ASP A 61 52.97 -91.58 -12.89
CA ASP A 61 53.86 -90.68 -13.61
C ASP A 61 53.84 -90.85 -15.14
N SER A 62 53.87 -89.72 -15.86
CA SER A 62 54.68 -89.60 -17.09
C SER A 62 54.98 -88.13 -17.39
N LYS A 63 56.22 -87.72 -17.12
CA LYS A 63 56.77 -86.42 -17.54
C LYS A 63 56.93 -86.40 -19.06
N ILE A 64 56.50 -85.32 -19.71
CA ILE A 64 57.21 -84.64 -20.81
C ILE A 64 56.67 -83.21 -20.87
N ALA A 65 57.56 -82.23 -20.74
CA ALA A 65 57.21 -80.82 -20.91
C ALA A 65 57.37 -80.41 -22.37
N LYS A 66 56.42 -79.63 -22.88
CA LYS A 66 56.56 -78.77 -24.05
C LYS A 66 55.73 -77.52 -23.84
N ASP A 67 56.40 -76.40 -23.58
CA ASP A 67 55.76 -75.09 -23.55
C ASP A 67 55.40 -74.68 -24.98
N GLU A 68 54.10 -74.64 -25.30
CA GLU A 68 53.61 -73.90 -26.45
C GLU A 68 53.29 -72.47 -26.02
N TRP A 69 53.92 -71.49 -26.68
CA TRP A 69 53.75 -70.07 -26.34
C TRP A 69 52.40 -69.56 -26.85
N SER A 70 51.53 -69.16 -25.91
CA SER A 70 50.24 -68.53 -26.18
C SER A 70 50.23 -67.11 -25.61
N LEU A 71 49.60 -66.17 -26.33
CA LEU A 71 49.33 -64.84 -25.77
C LEU A 71 48.25 -64.95 -24.68
N PRO A 72 48.44 -64.34 -23.49
CA PRO A 72 47.36 -64.12 -22.55
C PRO A 72 46.23 -63.29 -23.17
N ALA A 73 44.97 -63.61 -22.85
CA ALA A 73 43.80 -62.90 -23.38
C ALA A 73 43.80 -61.40 -23.02
N ASP A 74 44.33 -61.07 -21.84
CA ASP A 74 44.27 -59.74 -21.23
C ASP A 74 45.43 -58.81 -21.63
N TRP A 75 46.01 -59.00 -22.82
CA TRP A 75 47.14 -58.21 -23.34
C TRP A 75 46.88 -56.70 -23.45
N LYS A 76 45.61 -56.27 -23.42
CA LYS A 76 45.19 -54.85 -23.46
C LYS A 76 45.22 -54.16 -22.09
N THR A 77 45.39 -54.90 -20.99
CA THR A 77 45.36 -54.39 -19.61
C THR A 77 46.68 -54.59 -18.84
N LEU A 78 47.71 -55.13 -19.51
CA LEU A 78 49.05 -55.33 -18.93
C LEU A 78 49.86 -54.02 -18.92
N SER A 79 50.80 -53.88 -17.97
CA SER A 79 51.67 -52.71 -17.95
C SER A 79 52.71 -52.73 -19.08
N GLN A 80 53.21 -51.54 -19.45
CA GLN A 80 54.13 -51.40 -20.58
C GLN A 80 55.45 -52.17 -20.37
N GLU A 81 55.91 -52.36 -19.13
CA GLU A 81 57.09 -53.19 -18.85
C GLU A 81 56.83 -54.69 -19.04
N GLU A 82 55.62 -55.18 -18.74
CA GLU A 82 55.26 -56.60 -18.89
C GLU A 82 55.07 -56.95 -20.36
N LEU A 83 54.51 -56.03 -21.15
CA LEU A 83 54.45 -56.10 -22.60
C LEU A 83 55.85 -56.18 -23.26
N VAL A 84 56.82 -55.40 -22.77
CA VAL A 84 58.22 -55.49 -23.23
C VAL A 84 58.83 -56.85 -22.86
N LYS A 85 58.67 -57.31 -21.62
CA LYS A 85 59.19 -58.62 -21.17
C LYS A 85 58.60 -59.79 -21.98
N LEU A 86 57.32 -59.71 -22.39
CA LEU A 86 56.70 -60.68 -23.30
C LEU A 86 57.26 -60.61 -24.73
N LEU A 87 57.56 -59.41 -25.23
CA LEU A 87 58.16 -59.22 -26.55
C LEU A 87 59.60 -59.75 -26.61
N ASP A 88 60.40 -59.51 -25.58
CA ASP A 88 61.75 -60.08 -25.43
C ASP A 88 61.70 -61.61 -25.39
N ARG A 89 60.77 -62.18 -24.60
CA ARG A 89 60.54 -63.63 -24.52
C ARG A 89 60.14 -64.25 -25.86
N ALA A 90 59.32 -63.55 -26.64
CA ALA A 90 58.98 -63.96 -28.00
C ALA A 90 60.20 -63.90 -28.93
N ALA A 91 61.02 -62.84 -28.83
CA ALA A 91 62.24 -62.67 -29.62
C ALA A 91 63.31 -63.73 -29.30
N GLU A 92 63.44 -64.17 -28.04
CA GLU A 92 64.25 -65.34 -27.66
C GLU A 92 63.79 -66.60 -28.41
N SER A 93 62.49 -66.93 -28.31
CA SER A 93 61.91 -68.12 -28.94
C SER A 93 62.09 -68.14 -30.46
N PHE A 94 61.95 -66.97 -31.11
CA PHE A 94 62.15 -66.82 -32.55
C PHE A 94 63.62 -67.04 -32.96
N ASN A 95 64.59 -66.60 -32.13
CA ASN A 95 66.00 -66.83 -32.39
C ASN A 95 66.41 -68.30 -32.24
N ASP A 96 65.79 -69.04 -31.31
CA ASP A 96 66.01 -70.50 -31.19
C ASP A 96 65.29 -71.30 -32.30
N LEU A 97 64.12 -70.86 -32.75
CA LEU A 97 63.50 -71.39 -33.97
C LEU A 97 64.38 -71.15 -35.21
N LYS A 98 65.01 -69.98 -35.30
CA LYS A 98 65.97 -69.63 -36.37
C LYS A 98 67.24 -70.49 -36.31
N ARG A 99 67.77 -70.78 -35.12
CA ARG A 99 68.92 -71.69 -34.91
C ARG A 99 68.59 -73.13 -35.29
N THR A 100 67.45 -73.66 -34.85
CA THR A 100 67.02 -75.03 -35.18
C THR A 100 66.71 -75.19 -36.67
N ASN A 101 66.10 -74.20 -37.32
CA ASN A 101 65.88 -74.22 -38.77
C ASN A 101 67.23 -74.19 -39.55
N GLN A 102 68.22 -73.39 -39.12
CA GLN A 102 69.57 -73.45 -39.69
C GLN A 102 70.27 -74.80 -39.49
N GLN A 103 70.02 -75.51 -38.39
CA GLN A 103 70.51 -76.88 -38.18
C GLN A 103 69.82 -77.89 -39.11
N LEU A 104 68.50 -77.73 -39.36
CA LEU A 104 67.76 -78.57 -40.30
C LEU A 104 68.21 -78.37 -41.76
N VAL A 105 68.47 -77.13 -42.19
CA VAL A 105 69.01 -76.84 -43.53
C VAL A 105 70.35 -77.54 -43.74
N ARG A 106 71.28 -77.46 -42.79
CA ARG A 106 72.56 -78.20 -42.86
C ARG A 106 72.32 -79.71 -42.98
N LYS A 107 71.38 -80.26 -42.19
CA LYS A 107 71.01 -81.69 -42.25
C LYS A 107 70.44 -82.11 -43.61
N VAL A 108 69.76 -81.21 -44.33
CA VAL A 108 69.26 -81.45 -45.69
C VAL A 108 70.41 -81.41 -46.72
N ASP A 109 71.36 -80.47 -46.58
CA ASP A 109 72.55 -80.41 -47.45
C ASP A 109 73.50 -81.61 -47.24
N ASP A 110 73.59 -82.14 -46.02
CA ASP A 110 74.35 -83.36 -45.71
C ASP A 110 73.63 -84.61 -46.26
N LEU A 111 72.31 -84.73 -46.10
CA LEU A 111 71.51 -85.81 -46.70
C LEU A 111 71.48 -85.77 -48.24
N ARG A 112 71.76 -84.62 -48.86
CA ARG A 112 71.96 -84.50 -50.31
C ARG A 112 73.33 -85.01 -50.81
N ARG A 113 74.27 -85.35 -49.92
CA ARG A 113 75.63 -85.79 -50.30
C ARG A 113 75.86 -87.31 -50.30
N GLU A 114 74.92 -88.13 -49.83
CA GLU A 114 75.07 -89.59 -49.83
C GLU A 114 74.01 -90.34 -50.68
N ARG A 115 74.42 -90.91 -51.83
CA ARG A 115 74.46 -92.39 -52.12
C ARG A 115 74.81 -92.71 -53.60
N PRO A 116 75.19 -93.98 -53.95
CA PRO A 116 76.26 -94.24 -54.93
C PRO A 116 75.83 -94.75 -56.33
N PRO A 117 76.77 -95.00 -57.28
CA PRO A 117 76.48 -95.03 -58.73
C PRO A 117 76.93 -96.28 -59.55
N LYS A 118 76.66 -96.23 -60.88
CA LYS A 118 77.31 -96.93 -62.03
C LYS A 118 77.05 -98.43 -62.32
N ARG A 119 76.61 -98.71 -63.57
CA ARG A 119 77.24 -99.53 -64.68
C ARG A 119 76.12 -99.93 -65.70
N SER A 120 76.19 -99.90 -67.04
CA SER A 120 77.24 -100.04 -68.10
C SER A 120 77.58 -101.53 -68.42
N ILE A 121 77.36 -102.09 -69.63
CA ILE A 121 78.14 -101.94 -70.89
C ILE A 121 77.52 -102.76 -72.08
N THR A 122 77.97 -102.51 -73.32
CA THR A 122 77.63 -103.13 -74.65
C THR A 122 78.60 -104.30 -75.06
N PRO A 123 78.67 -104.89 -76.30
CA PRO A 123 77.70 -105.18 -77.40
C PRO A 123 77.81 -106.64 -78.01
N VAL A 124 77.14 -106.89 -79.17
CA VAL A 124 77.39 -107.92 -80.24
C VAL A 124 76.96 -109.41 -80.05
N GLY A 125 76.13 -109.91 -81.00
CA GLY A 125 76.41 -111.20 -81.69
C GLY A 125 75.36 -112.34 -81.69
N GLY A 126 74.85 -112.72 -82.88
CA GLY A 126 74.51 -114.11 -83.24
C GLY A 126 73.11 -114.68 -82.96
N ASP A 127 72.23 -114.64 -83.97
CA ASP A 127 71.09 -115.52 -84.35
C ASP A 127 70.07 -116.11 -83.34
N ASP A 128 70.30 -116.16 -82.02
CA ASP A 128 69.27 -116.48 -81.01
C ASP A 128 68.30 -115.29 -80.75
N LEU A 129 68.18 -114.44 -81.77
CA LEU A 129 67.84 -113.02 -81.70
C LEU A 129 66.32 -112.75 -81.85
N LEU A 130 65.55 -113.76 -82.23
CA LEU A 130 64.09 -113.67 -82.39
C LEU A 130 63.32 -114.05 -81.12
N LYS A 131 63.75 -115.09 -80.38
CA LYS A 131 63.08 -115.51 -79.14
C LYS A 131 63.33 -114.53 -78.00
N ARG A 132 64.59 -114.13 -77.75
CA ARG A 132 64.89 -113.10 -76.75
C ARG A 132 64.22 -111.76 -77.05
N LYS A 133 64.10 -111.35 -78.32
CA LYS A 133 63.33 -110.14 -78.67
C LYS A 133 61.84 -110.28 -78.40
N LEU A 134 61.27 -111.49 -78.46
CA LEU A 134 59.88 -111.72 -78.08
C LEU A 134 59.72 -111.60 -76.56
N GLU A 135 60.56 -112.29 -75.78
CA GLU A 135 60.57 -112.24 -74.31
C GLU A 135 60.86 -110.82 -73.76
N GLU A 136 61.81 -110.11 -74.36
CA GLU A 136 62.13 -108.71 -74.04
C GLU A 136 60.97 -107.76 -74.40
N LYS A 137 60.24 -108.04 -75.50
CA LYS A 137 59.02 -107.29 -75.83
C LYS A 137 57.85 -107.62 -74.92
N GLU A 138 57.68 -108.87 -74.49
CA GLU A 138 56.65 -109.25 -73.51
C GLU A 138 56.96 -108.71 -72.11
N LEU A 139 58.24 -108.63 -71.71
CA LEU A 139 58.67 -107.91 -70.51
C LEU A 139 58.39 -106.41 -70.63
N GLN A 140 58.74 -105.78 -71.75
CA GLN A 140 58.43 -104.37 -72.00
C GLN A 140 56.92 -104.10 -72.03
N ILE A 141 56.11 -105.03 -72.55
CA ILE A 141 54.63 -104.95 -72.52
C ILE A 141 54.11 -105.10 -71.07
N LYS A 142 54.67 -106.01 -70.26
CA LYS A 142 54.32 -106.13 -68.83
C LYS A 142 54.70 -104.89 -68.04
N GLU A 143 55.88 -104.34 -68.27
CA GLU A 143 56.34 -103.11 -67.60
C GLU A 143 55.47 -101.91 -67.99
N LEU A 144 55.10 -101.77 -69.28
CA LEU A 144 54.14 -100.76 -69.75
C LEU A 144 52.70 -100.99 -69.25
N LEU A 145 52.27 -102.24 -69.03
CA LEU A 145 50.97 -102.55 -68.43
C LEU A 145 50.96 -102.26 -66.92
N GLU A 146 52.04 -102.57 -66.21
CA GLU A 146 52.20 -102.20 -64.81
C GLU A 146 52.33 -100.68 -64.63
N GLU A 147 53.09 -100.00 -65.49
CA GLU A 147 53.19 -98.55 -65.50
C GLU A 147 51.84 -97.92 -65.85
N GLY A 148 51.17 -98.38 -66.91
CA GLY A 148 49.82 -97.96 -67.27
C GLY A 148 48.79 -98.17 -66.14
N SER A 149 48.87 -99.29 -65.42
CA SER A 149 48.04 -99.54 -64.23
C SER A 149 48.38 -98.58 -63.07
N LYS A 150 49.67 -98.34 -62.79
CA LYS A 150 50.14 -97.41 -61.75
C LYS A 150 49.81 -95.95 -62.11
N LEU A 151 49.81 -95.60 -63.39
CA LEU A 151 49.51 -94.28 -63.92
C LEU A 151 47.99 -94.04 -63.94
N SER A 152 47.19 -95.02 -64.38
CA SER A 152 45.74 -95.00 -64.25
C SER A 152 45.29 -94.90 -62.79
N MET A 153 45.92 -95.62 -61.85
CA MET A 153 45.58 -95.50 -60.43
C MET A 153 46.00 -94.13 -59.84
N LYS A 154 47.11 -93.54 -60.31
CA LYS A 154 47.45 -92.13 -60.00
C LYS A 154 46.42 -91.15 -60.57
N GLU A 155 45.96 -91.35 -61.80
CA GLU A 155 44.93 -90.53 -62.45
C GLU A 155 43.58 -90.63 -61.74
N VAL A 156 43.16 -91.83 -61.32
CA VAL A 156 41.96 -92.03 -60.48
C VAL A 156 42.12 -91.34 -59.12
N ASN A 157 43.30 -91.43 -58.48
CA ASN A 157 43.55 -90.74 -57.22
C ASN A 157 43.58 -89.20 -57.38
N LEU A 158 44.13 -88.70 -58.49
CA LEU A 158 44.17 -87.27 -58.81
C LEU A 158 42.77 -86.74 -59.15
N THR A 159 41.98 -87.45 -59.97
CA THR A 159 40.59 -87.07 -60.28
C THR A 159 39.67 -87.16 -59.06
N GLN A 160 39.83 -88.15 -58.18
CA GLN A 160 39.17 -88.17 -56.87
C GLN A 160 39.60 -87.00 -55.98
N THR A 161 40.88 -86.62 -56.01
CA THR A 161 41.39 -85.46 -55.26
C THR A 161 40.82 -84.15 -55.82
N ILE A 162 40.80 -83.98 -57.14
CA ILE A 162 40.15 -82.84 -57.82
C ILE A 162 38.66 -82.79 -57.49
N LYS A 163 37.95 -83.92 -57.47
CA LYS A 163 36.53 -83.96 -57.05
C LYS A 163 36.36 -83.56 -55.58
N LYS A 164 37.23 -84.00 -54.67
CA LYS A 164 37.24 -83.58 -53.26
C LYS A 164 37.57 -82.10 -53.08
N MET A 165 38.47 -81.55 -53.90
CA MET A 165 38.79 -80.12 -53.90
C MET A 165 37.60 -79.30 -54.41
N LYS A 166 36.98 -79.69 -55.53
CA LYS A 166 35.78 -79.03 -56.07
C LYS A 166 34.57 -79.12 -55.15
N GLN A 167 34.41 -80.22 -54.40
CA GLN A 167 33.37 -80.30 -53.38
C GLN A 167 33.64 -79.27 -52.28
N LYS A 168 34.88 -79.23 -51.74
CA LYS A 168 35.27 -78.22 -50.73
C LYS A 168 35.17 -76.79 -51.23
N GLU A 169 35.44 -76.56 -52.51
CA GLU A 169 35.32 -75.25 -53.17
C GLU A 169 33.85 -74.81 -53.17
N LEU A 170 32.92 -75.69 -53.55
CA LEU A 170 31.47 -75.47 -53.46
C LEU A 170 30.98 -75.32 -52.00
N ASP A 171 31.45 -76.18 -51.08
CA ASP A 171 31.09 -76.11 -49.66
C ASP A 171 31.52 -74.75 -49.05
N LEU A 172 32.72 -74.27 -49.42
CA LEU A 172 33.24 -72.96 -49.01
C LEU A 172 32.55 -71.78 -49.70
N GLU A 173 32.12 -71.92 -50.96
CA GLU A 173 31.26 -70.94 -51.63
C GLU A 173 29.89 -70.82 -50.96
N GLU A 174 29.29 -71.94 -50.52
CA GLU A 174 28.01 -71.91 -49.80
C GLU A 174 28.18 -71.28 -48.40
N ASP A 175 29.24 -71.64 -47.66
CA ASP A 175 29.52 -71.02 -46.36
C ASP A 175 29.91 -69.53 -46.46
N LEU A 176 30.57 -69.10 -47.54
CA LEU A 176 30.77 -67.67 -47.86
C LEU A 176 29.42 -66.98 -48.12
N ALA A 177 28.57 -67.53 -48.98
CA ALA A 177 27.26 -66.94 -49.28
C ALA A 177 26.34 -66.88 -48.04
N ARG A 178 26.46 -67.83 -47.11
CA ARG A 178 25.80 -67.79 -45.79
C ARG A 178 26.37 -66.65 -44.93
N ALA A 179 27.70 -66.52 -44.82
CA ALA A 179 28.34 -65.46 -44.06
C ALA A 179 28.08 -64.04 -44.63
N GLU A 180 28.02 -63.88 -45.95
CA GLU A 180 27.61 -62.63 -46.61
C GLU A 180 26.14 -62.29 -46.31
N LYS A 181 25.26 -63.28 -46.30
CA LYS A 181 23.85 -63.11 -45.92
C LYS A 181 23.69 -62.73 -44.45
N GLU A 182 24.40 -63.39 -43.55
CA GLU A 182 24.38 -63.07 -42.11
C GLU A 182 24.98 -61.70 -41.80
N THR A 183 26.10 -61.33 -42.44
CA THR A 183 26.67 -59.99 -42.28
C THR A 183 25.77 -58.90 -42.88
N GLY A 184 25.08 -59.15 -43.99
CA GLY A 184 24.02 -58.27 -44.49
C GLY A 184 22.85 -58.10 -43.51
N GLN A 185 22.39 -59.20 -42.88
CA GLN A 185 21.35 -59.14 -41.84
C GLN A 185 21.81 -58.37 -40.60
N LEU A 186 23.07 -58.53 -40.17
CA LEU A 186 23.66 -57.77 -39.07
C LEU A 186 23.82 -56.29 -39.44
N GLN A 187 24.21 -55.94 -40.66
CA GLN A 187 24.28 -54.55 -41.13
C GLN A 187 22.91 -53.87 -41.13
N THR A 188 21.86 -54.53 -41.64
CA THR A 188 20.50 -53.99 -41.54
C THR A 188 20.06 -53.85 -40.09
N ARG A 189 20.37 -54.82 -39.22
CA ARG A 189 20.03 -54.75 -37.80
C ARG A 189 20.75 -53.62 -37.05
N ILE A 190 21.99 -53.31 -37.45
CA ILE A 190 22.74 -52.16 -36.95
C ILE A 190 22.09 -50.85 -37.42
N ALA A 191 21.73 -50.73 -38.70
CA ALA A 191 21.07 -49.54 -39.23
C ALA A 191 19.69 -49.28 -38.57
N ASP A 192 18.91 -50.32 -38.31
CA ASP A 192 17.66 -50.24 -37.54
C ASP A 192 17.91 -49.67 -36.13
N LEU A 193 18.88 -50.22 -35.40
CA LEU A 193 19.24 -49.78 -34.05
C LEU A 193 19.84 -48.37 -34.01
N GLU A 194 20.62 -47.98 -35.01
CA GLU A 194 21.15 -46.61 -35.13
C GLU A 194 20.03 -45.60 -35.41
N SER A 195 19.04 -45.97 -36.23
CA SER A 195 17.82 -45.20 -36.45
C SER A 195 16.99 -45.05 -35.17
N GLU A 196 16.78 -46.14 -34.42
CA GLU A 196 16.06 -46.16 -33.15
C GLU A 196 16.78 -45.30 -32.08
N ILE A 197 18.10 -45.42 -31.98
CA ILE A 197 18.95 -44.56 -31.13
C ILE A 197 18.86 -43.09 -31.57
N GLY A 198 18.73 -42.82 -32.86
CA GLY A 198 18.46 -41.49 -33.41
C GLY A 198 17.14 -40.90 -32.90
N GLN A 199 16.05 -41.68 -32.99
CA GLN A 199 14.73 -41.30 -32.48
C GLN A 199 14.74 -41.09 -30.97
N PHE A 200 15.37 -41.99 -30.18
CA PHE A 200 15.52 -41.79 -28.74
C PHE A 200 16.28 -40.51 -28.40
N LYS A 201 17.35 -40.17 -29.13
CA LYS A 201 18.09 -38.89 -28.95
C LYS A 201 17.26 -37.66 -29.34
N GLN A 202 16.35 -37.78 -30.30
CA GLN A 202 15.42 -36.69 -30.64
C GLN A 202 14.34 -36.51 -29.57
N ASN A 203 13.76 -37.61 -29.08
CA ASN A 203 12.79 -37.59 -27.99
C ASN A 203 13.40 -37.06 -26.68
N GLU A 204 14.66 -37.44 -26.38
CA GLU A 204 15.41 -36.90 -25.23
C GLU A 204 15.67 -35.39 -25.34
N ARG A 205 15.77 -34.84 -26.56
CA ARG A 205 15.84 -33.38 -26.79
C ARG A 205 14.49 -32.72 -26.57
N SER A 206 13.40 -33.26 -27.14
CA SER A 206 12.03 -32.74 -26.90
C SER A 206 11.76 -32.67 -25.41
N VAL A 207 11.92 -33.77 -24.67
CA VAL A 207 11.65 -33.83 -23.22
C VAL A 207 12.48 -32.82 -22.41
N LYS A 208 13.69 -32.44 -22.88
CA LYS A 208 14.50 -31.38 -22.26
C LYS A 208 13.95 -29.98 -22.58
N GLU A 209 13.49 -29.75 -23.81
CA GLU A 209 12.86 -28.50 -24.24
C GLU A 209 11.48 -28.31 -23.58
N ASP A 210 10.65 -29.35 -23.55
CA ASP A 210 9.37 -29.42 -22.85
C ASP A 210 9.54 -29.15 -21.34
N LYS A 211 10.59 -29.71 -20.72
CA LYS A 211 10.92 -29.46 -19.31
C LYS A 211 11.34 -28.01 -19.06
N LEU A 212 12.15 -27.42 -19.95
CA LEU A 212 12.51 -25.98 -19.88
C LEU A 212 11.27 -25.09 -20.09
N GLY A 213 10.38 -25.47 -21.01
CA GLY A 213 9.08 -24.83 -21.22
C GLY A 213 8.25 -24.84 -19.92
N PHE A 214 8.09 -26.02 -19.32
CA PHE A 214 7.39 -26.18 -18.04
C PHE A 214 8.03 -25.37 -16.90
N GLU A 215 9.36 -25.39 -16.78
CA GLU A 215 10.08 -24.62 -15.74
C GLU A 215 9.91 -23.11 -15.93
N THR A 216 9.94 -22.58 -17.16
CA THR A 216 9.63 -21.16 -17.40
C THR A 216 8.16 -20.83 -17.19
N LEU A 217 7.24 -21.77 -17.44
CA LEU A 217 5.80 -21.58 -17.20
C LEU A 217 5.48 -21.60 -15.70
N GLN A 218 6.08 -22.52 -14.92
CA GLN A 218 6.00 -22.53 -13.46
C GLN A 218 6.55 -21.23 -12.88
N ASN A 219 7.72 -20.76 -13.34
CA ASN A 219 8.29 -19.48 -12.91
C ASN A 219 7.39 -18.27 -13.22
N LYS A 220 6.61 -18.31 -14.31
CA LYS A 220 5.58 -17.29 -14.62
C LYS A 220 4.36 -17.43 -13.70
N TYR A 221 3.88 -18.65 -13.48
CA TYR A 221 2.75 -18.93 -12.59
C TYR A 221 3.05 -18.49 -11.15
N GLU A 222 4.22 -18.83 -10.62
CA GLU A 222 4.65 -18.40 -9.28
C GLU A 222 4.81 -16.88 -9.13
N LYS A 223 5.11 -16.15 -10.21
CA LYS A 223 5.11 -14.68 -10.21
C LYS A 223 3.69 -14.14 -10.19
N LEU A 224 2.83 -14.61 -11.09
CA LEU A 224 1.41 -14.23 -11.14
C LEU A 224 0.68 -14.53 -9.83
N VAL A 225 0.99 -15.64 -9.15
CA VAL A 225 0.46 -15.93 -7.81
C VAL A 225 0.91 -14.88 -6.79
N LYS A 226 2.20 -14.54 -6.74
CA LYS A 226 2.74 -13.51 -5.81
C LYS A 226 2.18 -12.11 -6.11
N GLU A 227 2.00 -11.77 -7.38
CA GLU A 227 1.38 -10.51 -7.81
C GLU A 227 -0.11 -10.45 -7.42
N ASN A 228 -0.84 -11.56 -7.55
CA ASN A 228 -2.25 -11.66 -7.15
C ASN A 228 -2.40 -11.68 -5.60
N GLU A 229 -1.48 -12.31 -4.87
CA GLU A 229 -1.38 -12.21 -3.41
C GLU A 229 -1.10 -10.77 -2.96
N ALA A 230 -0.21 -10.04 -3.64
CA ALA A 230 0.04 -8.62 -3.36
C ALA A 230 -1.22 -7.76 -3.61
N VAL A 231 -1.81 -7.83 -4.80
CA VAL A 231 -3.01 -7.06 -5.17
C VAL A 231 -4.20 -7.40 -4.26
N THR A 232 -4.40 -8.67 -3.88
CA THR A 232 -5.46 -9.04 -2.93
C THR A 232 -5.19 -8.57 -1.50
N ASN A 233 -3.93 -8.34 -1.12
CA ASN A 233 -3.58 -7.73 0.17
C ASN A 233 -3.75 -6.21 0.15
N GLU A 234 -3.31 -5.52 -0.91
CA GLU A 234 -3.60 -4.09 -1.14
C GLU A 234 -5.11 -3.82 -1.14
N LEU A 235 -5.90 -4.68 -1.79
CA LEU A 235 -7.36 -4.57 -1.83
C LEU A 235 -8.03 -4.83 -0.48
N LYS A 236 -7.42 -5.61 0.43
CA LYS A 236 -7.86 -5.71 1.84
C LYS A 236 -7.51 -4.43 2.61
N GLU A 237 -6.31 -3.89 2.41
CA GLU A 237 -5.83 -2.69 3.09
C GLU A 237 -6.63 -1.44 2.68
N ILE A 238 -6.96 -1.28 1.39
CA ILE A 238 -7.84 -0.23 0.88
C ILE A 238 -9.26 -0.37 1.45
N LYS A 239 -9.78 -1.60 1.59
CA LYS A 239 -11.08 -1.85 2.24
C LYS A 239 -11.06 -1.49 3.72
N LEU A 240 -9.99 -1.81 4.45
CA LEU A 240 -9.80 -1.41 5.84
C LEU A 240 -9.74 0.12 5.98
N ARG A 241 -8.85 0.80 5.25
CA ARG A 241 -8.77 2.27 5.24
C ARG A 241 -10.12 2.93 4.90
N LYS A 242 -10.88 2.38 3.95
CA LYS A 242 -12.23 2.89 3.62
C LYS A 242 -13.22 2.69 4.77
N LEU A 243 -13.17 1.55 5.45
CA LEU A 243 -13.99 1.28 6.64
C LEU A 243 -13.63 2.22 7.79
N ASP A 244 -12.34 2.44 8.06
CA ASP A 244 -11.84 3.35 9.10
C ASP A 244 -12.28 4.80 8.82
N VAL A 245 -12.18 5.27 7.58
CA VAL A 245 -12.66 6.60 7.16
C VAL A 245 -14.18 6.72 7.29
N GLN A 246 -14.94 5.65 7.01
CA GLN A 246 -16.39 5.62 7.24
C GLN A 246 -16.75 5.62 8.74
N LEU A 247 -16.00 4.88 9.56
CA LEU A 247 -16.17 4.84 11.01
C LEU A 247 -15.86 6.21 11.64
N LEU A 248 -14.73 6.82 11.30
CA LEU A 248 -14.37 8.17 11.74
C LEU A 248 -15.38 9.24 11.27
N SER A 249 -15.91 9.12 10.04
CA SER A 249 -16.94 10.02 9.52
C SER A 249 -18.26 9.89 10.29
N THR A 250 -18.73 8.66 10.51
CA THR A 250 -19.97 8.41 11.28
C THR A 250 -19.82 8.76 12.76
N GLN A 251 -18.65 8.52 13.37
CA GLN A 251 -18.34 9.00 14.73
C GLN A 251 -18.35 10.53 14.78
N LYS A 252 -17.71 11.23 13.83
CA LYS A 252 -17.71 12.70 13.78
C LYS A 252 -19.12 13.28 13.59
N GLN A 253 -19.99 12.59 12.86
CA GLN A 253 -21.42 12.93 12.76
C GLN A 253 -22.15 12.70 14.09
N LEU A 254 -21.95 11.56 14.75
CA LEU A 254 -22.54 11.25 16.06
C LEU A 254 -22.09 12.25 17.15
N GLU A 255 -20.81 12.63 17.15
CA GLU A 255 -20.29 13.69 18.02
C GLU A 255 -20.88 15.06 17.71
N ALA A 256 -21.16 15.37 16.43
CA ALA A 256 -21.84 16.60 16.06
C ALA A 256 -23.31 16.61 16.52
N GLU A 257 -24.03 15.50 16.39
CA GLU A 257 -25.42 15.38 16.87
C GLU A 257 -25.51 15.35 18.39
N THR A 258 -24.59 14.70 19.11
CA THR A 258 -24.57 14.80 20.59
C THR A 258 -24.25 16.23 21.05
N LYS A 259 -23.29 16.92 20.42
CA LYS A 259 -22.99 18.35 20.69
C LYS A 259 -24.12 19.31 20.29
N LYS A 260 -25.03 18.92 19.38
CA LYS A 260 -26.30 19.63 19.12
C LYS A 260 -27.34 19.31 20.19
N SER A 261 -27.49 18.03 20.54
CA SER A 261 -28.44 17.56 21.55
C SER A 261 -28.18 18.17 22.92
N THR A 262 -26.93 18.27 23.37
CA THR A 262 -26.60 18.96 24.63
C THR A 262 -26.94 20.45 24.57
N LYS A 263 -26.62 21.14 23.46
CA LYS A 263 -26.97 22.56 23.28
C LYS A 263 -28.48 22.81 23.18
N LEU A 264 -29.25 21.84 22.71
CA LEU A 264 -30.72 21.90 22.72
C LEU A 264 -31.27 21.63 24.13
N GLN A 265 -30.71 20.66 24.86
CA GLN A 265 -31.05 20.40 26.25
C GLN A 265 -30.75 21.61 27.14
N GLU A 266 -29.54 22.18 27.07
CA GLU A 266 -29.18 23.41 27.78
C GLU A 266 -30.12 24.58 27.50
N ARG A 267 -30.65 24.70 26.27
CA ARG A 267 -31.64 25.73 25.91
C ARG A 267 -33.01 25.43 26.51
N LEU A 268 -33.43 24.16 26.48
CA LEU A 268 -34.68 23.70 27.09
C LEU A 268 -34.65 23.87 28.62
N ASP A 269 -33.52 23.58 29.25
CA ASP A 269 -33.29 23.77 30.68
C ASP A 269 -33.36 25.27 31.04
N LYS A 270 -32.63 26.13 30.31
CA LYS A 270 -32.69 27.61 30.50
C LYS A 270 -34.10 28.17 30.32
N ILE A 271 -34.81 27.78 29.27
CA ILE A 271 -36.22 28.19 29.03
C ILE A 271 -37.14 27.66 30.15
N THR A 272 -36.84 26.49 30.71
CA THR A 272 -37.57 25.91 31.85
C THR A 272 -37.29 26.65 33.16
N GLU A 273 -36.05 27.10 33.38
CA GLU A 273 -35.67 27.97 34.50
C GLU A 273 -36.33 29.35 34.39
N GLU A 274 -36.26 30.00 33.22
CA GLU A 274 -36.92 31.28 32.91
C GLU A 274 -38.45 31.19 33.11
N TYR A 275 -39.08 30.13 32.60
CA TYR A 275 -40.51 29.88 32.79
C TYR A 275 -40.88 29.67 34.27
N ASN A 276 -40.08 28.92 35.03
CA ASN A 276 -40.33 28.72 36.46
C ASN A 276 -40.10 29.99 37.28
N LEU A 277 -39.11 30.82 36.92
CA LEU A 277 -38.89 32.13 37.53
C LEU A 277 -40.09 33.05 37.28
N TYR A 278 -40.50 33.24 36.01
CA TYR A 278 -41.66 34.06 35.65
C TYR A 278 -42.95 33.59 36.33
N LYS A 279 -43.15 32.27 36.41
CA LYS A 279 -44.28 31.64 37.10
C LYS A 279 -44.29 31.92 38.60
N GLU A 280 -43.13 31.94 39.25
CA GLU A 280 -43.02 32.24 40.68
C GLU A 280 -43.09 33.77 40.96
N GLU A 281 -42.58 34.60 40.06
CA GLU A 281 -42.82 36.05 40.08
C GLU A 281 -44.32 36.37 39.95
N ALA A 282 -45.02 35.75 38.99
CA ALA A 282 -46.46 35.91 38.82
C ALA A 282 -47.24 35.44 40.07
N ARG A 283 -46.85 34.32 40.69
CA ARG A 283 -47.39 33.87 41.98
C ARG A 283 -47.15 34.88 43.10
N SER A 284 -45.94 35.42 43.20
CA SER A 284 -45.57 36.45 44.19
C SER A 284 -46.38 37.73 43.99
N GLN A 285 -46.58 38.18 42.75
CA GLN A 285 -47.43 39.34 42.45
C GLN A 285 -48.90 39.08 42.83
N VAL A 286 -49.46 37.90 42.51
CA VAL A 286 -50.82 37.50 42.92
C VAL A 286 -50.95 37.41 44.44
N ALA A 287 -49.96 36.87 45.14
CA ALA A 287 -49.92 36.83 46.60
C ALA A 287 -49.87 38.25 47.22
N GLN A 288 -49.03 39.13 46.69
CA GLN A 288 -48.96 40.52 47.15
C GLN A 288 -50.25 41.31 46.88
N LEU A 289 -50.89 41.09 45.73
CA LEU A 289 -52.17 41.73 45.40
C LEU A 289 -53.31 41.20 46.27
N SER A 290 -53.40 39.89 46.48
CA SER A 290 -54.41 39.31 47.39
C SER A 290 -54.22 39.76 48.84
N TYR A 291 -52.97 39.88 49.32
CA TYR A 291 -52.68 40.44 50.64
C TYR A 291 -53.08 41.93 50.75
N LYS A 292 -52.82 42.74 49.72
CA LYS A 292 -53.27 44.15 49.68
C LYS A 292 -54.80 44.27 49.67
N VAL A 293 -55.48 43.44 48.88
CA VAL A 293 -56.96 43.38 48.81
C VAL A 293 -57.55 42.97 50.16
N GLU A 294 -57.06 41.90 50.78
CA GLU A 294 -57.58 41.45 52.08
C GLU A 294 -57.27 42.45 53.20
N ARG A 295 -56.13 43.16 53.14
CA ARG A 295 -55.79 44.23 54.10
C ARG A 295 -56.69 45.46 53.99
N GLU A 296 -57.00 45.95 52.79
CA GLU A 296 -57.97 47.04 52.65
C GLU A 296 -59.40 46.56 52.96
N ARG A 297 -59.70 45.28 52.76
CA ARG A 297 -60.97 44.66 53.19
C ARG A 297 -61.09 44.55 54.70
N THR A 298 -60.04 44.16 55.44
CA THR A 298 -60.07 44.18 56.92
C THR A 298 -60.20 45.61 57.43
N ARG A 299 -59.46 46.56 56.84
CA ARG A 299 -59.55 47.99 57.18
C ARG A 299 -60.93 48.59 56.90
N TYR A 300 -61.59 48.21 55.80
CA TYR A 300 -62.97 48.59 55.52
C TYR A 300 -63.94 47.96 56.53
N ASN A 301 -63.74 46.69 56.91
CA ASN A 301 -64.52 46.02 57.96
C ASN A 301 -64.28 46.61 59.36
N GLU A 302 -63.13 47.23 59.61
CA GLU A 302 -62.82 47.98 60.83
C GLU A 302 -63.51 49.34 60.80
N LEU A 303 -63.30 50.14 59.75
CA LEU A 303 -63.92 51.46 59.58
C LEU A 303 -65.46 51.40 59.57
N THR A 304 -66.07 50.34 59.02
CA THR A 304 -67.53 50.15 59.09
C THR A 304 -68.01 49.79 60.50
N LYS A 305 -67.22 49.07 61.31
CA LYS A 305 -67.51 48.86 62.74
C LYS A 305 -67.32 50.15 63.56
N GLU A 306 -66.28 50.92 63.28
CA GLU A 306 -66.03 52.22 63.92
C GLU A 306 -67.15 53.21 63.61
N ASN A 307 -67.54 53.34 62.34
CA ASN A 307 -68.69 54.16 61.95
C ASN A 307 -69.98 53.68 62.61
N ALA A 308 -70.23 52.37 62.68
CA ALA A 308 -71.41 51.83 63.39
C ALA A 308 -71.34 52.06 64.92
N ALA A 309 -70.14 52.15 65.51
CA ALA A 309 -69.95 52.47 66.92
C ALA A 309 -70.12 53.97 67.20
N GLU A 310 -69.62 54.85 66.32
CA GLU A 310 -69.82 56.30 66.45
C GLU A 310 -71.26 56.71 66.14
N ILE A 311 -71.94 56.06 65.18
CA ILE A 311 -73.39 56.21 64.98
C ILE A 311 -74.13 55.89 66.29
N LYS A 312 -73.84 54.74 66.92
CA LYS A 312 -74.40 54.39 68.24
C LYS A 312 -74.01 55.38 69.34
N ARG A 313 -72.80 55.94 69.32
CA ARG A 313 -72.38 56.96 70.30
C ARG A 313 -73.13 58.28 70.09
N LEU A 314 -73.42 58.66 68.84
CA LEU A 314 -74.22 59.83 68.49
C LEU A 314 -75.71 59.61 68.78
N GLU A 315 -76.26 58.42 68.52
CA GLU A 315 -77.61 58.00 68.93
C GLU A 315 -77.75 58.10 70.45
N ASN A 316 -76.85 57.46 71.23
CA ASN A 316 -76.81 57.56 72.69
C ASN A 316 -76.62 59.01 73.17
N LYS A 317 -75.87 59.86 72.44
CA LYS A 317 -75.68 61.27 72.78
C LYS A 317 -76.92 62.11 72.48
N MET A 318 -77.66 61.80 71.41
CA MET A 318 -78.94 62.44 71.11
C MET A 318 -80.02 62.00 72.10
N GLU A 319 -80.04 60.73 72.51
CA GLU A 319 -80.90 60.24 73.60
C GLU A 319 -80.53 60.91 74.94
N ALA A 320 -79.24 61.00 75.27
CA ALA A 320 -78.77 61.73 76.43
C ALA A 320 -79.09 63.23 76.36
N PHE A 321 -79.05 63.87 75.19
CA PHE A 321 -79.50 65.26 75.03
C PHE A 321 -81.01 65.42 75.10
N ARG A 322 -81.79 64.42 74.65
CA ARG A 322 -83.25 64.39 74.83
C ARG A 322 -83.61 64.29 76.31
N LEU A 323 -83.01 63.33 77.02
CA LEU A 323 -83.14 63.20 78.48
C LEU A 323 -82.60 64.44 79.22
N MET A 324 -81.52 65.06 78.73
CA MET A 324 -80.99 66.30 79.30
C MET A 324 -81.96 67.46 79.09
N SER A 325 -82.56 67.61 77.89
CA SER A 325 -83.58 68.62 77.59
C SER A 325 -84.80 68.43 78.48
N GLU A 326 -85.33 67.21 78.53
CA GLU A 326 -86.42 66.81 79.44
C GLU A 326 -86.06 67.12 80.91
N SER A 327 -84.80 66.94 81.31
CA SER A 327 -84.30 67.30 82.65
C SER A 327 -83.99 68.79 82.86
N VAL A 328 -83.86 69.60 81.80
CA VAL A 328 -83.57 71.04 81.83
C VAL A 328 -84.86 71.85 81.75
N GLU A 329 -85.84 71.37 80.99
CA GLU A 329 -87.25 71.73 81.15
C GLU A 329 -87.75 71.36 82.56
N SER A 330 -87.19 70.30 83.17
CA SER A 330 -87.37 69.98 84.60
C SER A 330 -86.39 70.69 85.57
N LYS A 331 -85.54 71.61 85.09
CA LYS A 331 -84.56 72.39 85.90
C LYS A 331 -84.51 73.87 85.49
N SER A 332 -85.64 74.43 85.08
CA SER A 332 -85.82 75.90 85.04
C SER A 332 -85.80 76.52 86.44
N ASP A 333 -85.90 75.70 87.50
CA ASP A 333 -85.73 76.09 88.89
C ASP A 333 -84.27 75.89 89.38
N LEU A 334 -83.79 76.89 90.15
CA LEU A 334 -82.52 76.98 90.91
C LEU A 334 -81.31 77.61 90.19
N ASN A 335 -80.45 78.28 90.98
CA ASN A 335 -79.58 79.39 90.57
C ASN A 335 -78.30 79.47 91.44
N SER A 336 -77.15 79.89 90.87
CA SER A 336 -76.14 80.83 91.46
C SER A 336 -74.74 80.71 90.80
N THR A 337 -73.80 81.58 91.20
CA THR A 337 -72.62 81.97 90.37
C THR A 337 -71.28 81.83 91.11
N SER A 338 -70.29 81.13 90.52
CA SER A 338 -68.93 81.03 91.09
C SER A 338 -67.77 80.74 90.11
N GLY A 339 -67.97 80.82 88.79
CA GLY A 339 -67.06 80.21 87.79
C GLY A 339 -65.84 81.02 87.30
N GLY A 340 -65.43 82.10 87.96
CA GLY A 340 -64.52 83.11 87.36
C GLY A 340 -63.02 82.81 87.40
N SER A 341 -62.50 82.26 88.51
CA SER A 341 -61.05 82.30 88.79
C SER A 341 -60.27 81.03 88.40
N THR A 342 -60.93 79.94 88.01
CA THR A 342 -60.25 78.73 87.52
C THR A 342 -59.69 78.96 86.12
N VAL A 343 -60.48 79.63 85.28
CA VAL A 343 -60.28 79.80 83.82
C VAL A 343 -58.91 80.37 83.45
N SER A 344 -58.30 81.22 84.29
CA SER A 344 -56.97 81.77 84.03
C SER A 344 -55.82 80.80 84.33
N VAL A 345 -55.97 79.95 85.34
CA VAL A 345 -55.03 78.85 85.64
C VAL A 345 -55.17 77.77 84.56
N ASP A 346 -56.42 77.43 84.21
CA ASP A 346 -56.75 76.48 83.14
C ASP A 346 -56.13 76.92 81.80
N LEU A 347 -56.15 78.22 81.48
CA LEU A 347 -55.54 78.78 80.27
C LEU A 347 -54.01 78.67 80.25
N ILE A 348 -53.32 78.96 81.35
CA ILE A 348 -51.85 78.82 81.43
C ILE A 348 -51.45 77.33 81.35
N GLN A 349 -52.22 76.44 81.99
CA GLN A 349 -51.98 75.00 81.93
C GLN A 349 -52.27 74.42 80.53
N SER A 350 -53.27 74.97 79.82
CA SER A 350 -53.52 74.69 78.39
C SER A 350 -52.38 75.18 77.50
N GLN A 351 -51.81 76.36 77.74
CA GLN A 351 -50.64 76.85 76.99
C GLN A 351 -49.39 76.00 77.26
N TYR A 352 -49.15 75.57 78.50
CA TYR A 352 -48.03 74.69 78.84
C TYR A 352 -48.14 73.32 78.17
N THR A 353 -49.33 72.69 78.22
CA THR A 353 -49.57 71.41 77.54
C THR A 353 -49.43 71.54 76.03
N HIS A 354 -49.96 72.60 75.42
CA HIS A 354 -49.81 72.82 73.98
C HIS A 354 -48.36 73.11 73.54
N ALA A 355 -47.57 73.79 74.38
CA ALA A 355 -46.13 73.94 74.15
C ALA A 355 -45.39 72.59 74.28
N GLN A 356 -45.78 71.73 75.23
CA GLN A 356 -45.22 70.38 75.38
C GLN A 356 -45.58 69.47 74.19
N GLU A 357 -46.80 69.58 73.66
CA GLU A 357 -47.23 68.90 72.43
C GLU A 357 -46.42 69.38 71.22
N ASN A 358 -46.20 70.68 71.08
CA ASN A 358 -45.39 71.26 70.01
C ASN A 358 -43.94 70.75 70.05
N TRP A 359 -43.31 70.74 71.22
CA TRP A 359 -41.96 70.15 71.39
C TRP A 359 -41.92 68.66 71.04
N LYS A 360 -42.92 67.87 71.46
CA LYS A 360 -43.04 66.44 71.09
C LYS A 360 -43.25 66.22 69.59
N LEU A 361 -43.98 67.11 68.91
CA LEU A 361 -44.17 67.07 67.45
C LEU A 361 -42.86 67.40 66.71
N ILE A 362 -42.11 68.40 67.19
CA ILE A 362 -40.78 68.74 66.68
C ILE A 362 -39.80 67.57 66.88
N GLU A 363 -39.73 67.02 68.10
CA GLU A 363 -38.94 65.83 68.43
C GLU A 363 -39.30 64.64 67.54
N SER A 364 -40.59 64.32 67.39
CA SER A 364 -41.09 63.26 66.50
C SER A 364 -40.69 63.50 65.04
N SER A 365 -40.70 64.76 64.57
CA SER A 365 -40.28 65.11 63.21
C SER A 365 -38.78 64.90 62.98
N TYR A 366 -37.94 65.23 63.97
CA TYR A 366 -36.50 64.99 63.91
C TYR A 366 -36.17 63.50 64.03
N LEU A 367 -36.80 62.75 64.94
CA LEU A 367 -36.66 61.29 65.05
C LEU A 367 -37.06 60.60 63.73
N LYS A 368 -38.16 61.03 63.09
CA LYS A 368 -38.57 60.52 61.78
C LYS A 368 -37.55 60.85 60.68
N LYS A 369 -36.91 62.03 60.72
CA LYS A 369 -35.86 62.40 59.76
C LYS A 369 -34.57 61.61 60.00
N ILE A 370 -34.19 61.36 61.24
CA ILE A 370 -33.05 60.51 61.61
C ILE A 370 -33.28 59.07 61.11
N ALA A 371 -34.42 58.46 61.43
CA ALA A 371 -34.75 57.11 60.97
C ALA A 371 -34.81 56.99 59.44
N GLY A 372 -35.21 58.05 58.73
CA GLY A 372 -35.11 58.13 57.27
C GLY A 372 -33.65 58.09 56.78
N LEU A 373 -32.80 58.96 57.31
CA LEU A 373 -31.37 59.01 56.95
C LEU A 373 -30.62 57.72 57.32
N GLU A 374 -30.96 57.08 58.44
CA GLU A 374 -30.42 55.78 58.85
C GLU A 374 -30.81 54.66 57.87
N ASN A 375 -32.08 54.65 57.43
CA ASN A 375 -32.55 53.75 56.38
C ASN A 375 -31.83 54.01 55.04
N ASP A 376 -31.65 55.27 54.64
CA ASP A 376 -31.03 55.62 53.37
C ASP A 376 -29.54 55.26 53.36
N VAL A 377 -28.83 55.45 54.48
CA VAL A 377 -27.46 54.98 54.70
C VAL A 377 -27.38 53.44 54.61
N GLU A 378 -28.35 52.71 55.14
CA GLU A 378 -28.38 51.25 55.05
C GLU A 378 -28.69 50.75 53.63
N LEU A 379 -29.61 51.40 52.91
CA LEU A 379 -29.88 51.13 51.49
C LEU A 379 -28.65 51.42 50.61
N LEU A 380 -27.88 52.47 50.91
CA LEU A 380 -26.62 52.77 50.21
C LEU A 380 -25.55 51.70 50.46
N LYS A 381 -25.34 51.25 51.70
CA LYS A 381 -24.45 50.10 51.98
C LYS A 381 -24.87 48.84 51.23
N GLN A 382 -26.16 48.55 51.15
CA GLN A 382 -26.67 47.38 50.43
C GLN A 382 -26.46 47.49 48.92
N LYS A 383 -26.63 48.69 48.35
CA LYS A 383 -26.22 49.00 46.96
C LYS A 383 -24.71 48.79 46.76
N ASP A 384 -23.87 49.29 47.65
CA ASP A 384 -22.40 49.13 47.56
C ASP A 384 -21.96 47.68 47.67
N ILE A 385 -22.54 46.89 48.58
CA ILE A 385 -22.29 45.45 48.69
C ILE A 385 -22.73 44.72 47.41
N SER A 386 -23.84 45.13 46.79
CA SER A 386 -24.29 44.59 45.50
C SER A 386 -23.34 44.96 44.35
N ASN A 387 -22.93 46.22 44.27
CA ASN A 387 -21.98 46.73 43.30
C ASN A 387 -20.61 46.04 43.43
N ALA A 388 -20.11 45.84 44.65
CA ALA A 388 -18.87 45.11 44.90
C ALA A 388 -18.95 43.64 44.46
N LYS A 389 -20.09 42.96 44.66
CA LYS A 389 -20.34 41.61 44.12
C LYS A 389 -20.38 41.61 42.59
N LYS A 390 -20.99 42.61 41.96
CA LYS A 390 -21.06 42.76 40.50
C LYS A 390 -19.68 43.05 39.89
N ILE A 391 -18.88 43.91 40.52
CA ILE A 391 -17.48 44.17 40.13
C ILE A 391 -16.65 42.88 40.25
N LYS A 392 -16.78 42.13 41.35
CA LYS A 392 -16.02 40.88 41.55
C LYS A 392 -16.39 39.78 40.56
N THR A 393 -17.67 39.67 40.18
CA THR A 393 -18.11 38.71 39.14
C THR A 393 -17.61 39.13 37.76
N MET A 394 -17.84 40.39 37.34
CA MET A 394 -17.30 40.92 36.08
C MET A 394 -15.77 40.82 35.98
N GLN A 395 -15.03 41.00 37.08
CA GLN A 395 -13.58 40.83 37.13
C GLN A 395 -13.15 39.36 36.99
N ASN A 396 -13.97 38.41 37.44
CA ASN A 396 -13.73 36.98 37.25
C ASN A 396 -14.02 36.57 35.80
N ASP A 397 -15.13 37.05 35.23
CA ASP A 397 -15.50 36.80 33.84
C ASP A 397 -14.45 37.39 32.87
N LEU A 398 -13.96 38.60 33.16
CA LEU A 398 -12.87 39.22 32.39
C LEU A 398 -11.58 38.39 32.45
N LYS A 399 -11.22 37.83 33.61
CA LYS A 399 -10.06 36.91 33.73
C LYS A 399 -10.26 35.63 32.91
N ASN A 400 -11.46 35.05 32.96
CA ASN A 400 -11.79 33.85 32.18
C ASN A 400 -11.71 34.13 30.67
N ARG A 401 -12.24 35.26 30.20
CA ARG A 401 -12.13 35.68 28.78
C ARG A 401 -10.69 35.99 28.37
N VAL A 402 -9.87 36.56 29.26
CA VAL A 402 -8.43 36.76 28.98
C VAL A 402 -7.68 35.43 28.88
N ALA A 403 -8.03 34.42 29.69
CA ALA A 403 -7.44 33.09 29.58
C ALA A 403 -7.86 32.37 28.29
N GLU A 404 -9.15 32.41 27.93
CA GLU A 404 -9.70 31.88 26.67
C GLU A 404 -9.07 32.54 25.44
N VAL A 405 -8.87 33.86 25.45
CA VAL A 405 -8.14 34.57 24.37
C VAL A 405 -6.67 34.14 24.32
N GLY A 406 -6.04 33.86 25.46
CA GLY A 406 -4.69 33.30 25.51
C GLY A 406 -4.58 31.92 24.87
N GLU A 407 -5.49 31.00 25.21
CA GLU A 407 -5.58 29.66 24.61
C GLU A 407 -5.84 29.74 23.10
N MET A 408 -6.78 30.59 22.67
CA MET A 408 -7.05 30.82 21.25
C MET A 408 -5.81 31.34 20.50
N LEU A 409 -5.06 32.29 21.07
CA LEU A 409 -3.81 32.79 20.49
C LEU A 409 -2.72 31.70 20.44
N GLU A 410 -2.63 30.81 21.41
CA GLU A 410 -1.70 29.68 21.38
C GLU A 410 -2.06 28.69 20.25
N THR A 411 -3.35 28.37 20.08
CA THR A 411 -3.80 27.55 18.95
C THR A 411 -3.61 28.22 17.59
N GLU A 412 -3.79 29.54 17.49
CA GLU A 412 -3.52 30.30 16.26
C GLU A 412 -2.04 30.22 15.88
N ASN A 413 -1.13 30.39 16.84
CA ASN A 413 0.30 30.29 16.62
C ASN A 413 0.73 28.86 16.23
N ALA A 414 0.13 27.83 16.84
CA ALA A 414 0.37 26.44 16.45
C ALA A 414 -0.07 26.17 15.00
N LEU A 415 -1.29 26.58 14.62
CA LEU A 415 -1.81 26.43 13.25
C LEU A 415 -0.98 27.23 12.22
N ARG A 416 -0.50 28.42 12.58
CA ARG A 416 0.44 29.20 11.74
C ARG A 416 1.75 28.45 11.51
N ALA A 417 2.30 27.81 12.54
CA ALA A 417 3.51 26.99 12.42
C ALA A 417 3.28 25.71 11.58
N GLU A 418 2.12 25.06 11.71
CA GLU A 418 1.74 23.93 10.86
C GLU A 418 1.59 24.34 9.38
N ILE A 419 0.93 25.47 9.10
CA ILE A 419 0.81 26.02 7.74
C ILE A 419 2.19 26.27 7.13
N GLU A 420 3.12 26.87 7.88
CA GLU A 420 4.47 27.14 7.37
C GLU A 420 5.29 25.86 7.16
N ALA A 421 5.13 24.86 8.04
CA ALA A 421 5.72 23.54 7.85
C ALA A 421 5.12 22.76 6.66
N ILE A 422 3.85 23.01 6.31
CA ILE A 422 3.20 22.45 5.11
C ILE A 422 3.70 23.18 3.85
N LYS A 423 3.79 24.51 3.85
CA LYS A 423 4.40 25.27 2.74
C LYS A 423 5.83 24.83 2.46
N SER A 424 6.67 24.71 3.49
CA SER A 424 8.05 24.25 3.32
C SER A 424 8.14 22.87 2.68
N LYS A 425 7.22 21.94 3.03
CA LYS A 425 7.12 20.62 2.37
C LYS A 425 6.63 20.72 0.93
N LEU A 426 5.68 21.60 0.65
CA LEU A 426 5.16 21.87 -0.68
C LEU A 426 6.27 22.41 -1.61
N GLU A 427 7.05 23.37 -1.11
CA GLU A 427 8.22 23.95 -1.78
C GLU A 427 9.25 22.86 -2.14
N THR A 428 9.62 22.00 -1.18
CA THR A 428 10.54 20.88 -1.46
C THR A 428 9.96 19.89 -2.46
N ALA A 429 8.66 19.58 -2.39
CA ALA A 429 8.02 18.66 -3.33
C ALA A 429 7.94 19.23 -4.75
N TYR A 430 7.79 20.54 -4.92
CA TYR A 430 7.88 21.20 -6.23
C TYR A 430 9.32 21.20 -6.77
N GLY A 431 10.34 21.40 -5.92
CA GLY A 431 11.75 21.26 -6.31
C GLY A 431 12.13 19.84 -6.73
N ASP A 432 11.68 18.83 -5.98
CA ASP A 432 11.86 17.41 -6.32
C ASP A 432 11.14 17.06 -7.65
N LEU A 433 9.94 17.61 -7.86
CA LEU A 433 9.17 17.41 -9.09
C LEU A 433 9.82 18.09 -10.31
N ASP A 434 10.37 19.29 -10.17
CA ASP A 434 11.06 19.96 -11.27
C ASP A 434 12.40 19.30 -11.60
N THR A 435 13.20 18.94 -10.59
CA THR A 435 14.44 18.17 -10.83
C THR A 435 14.14 16.79 -11.46
N ALA A 436 13.04 16.12 -11.08
CA ALA A 436 12.57 14.91 -11.75
C ALA A 436 12.18 15.16 -13.23
N ARG A 437 11.52 16.29 -13.55
CA ARG A 437 11.22 16.69 -14.93
C ARG A 437 12.49 16.96 -15.74
N GLN A 438 13.46 17.70 -15.19
CA GLN A 438 14.74 17.98 -15.84
C GLN A 438 15.51 16.68 -16.13
N ASN A 439 15.55 15.75 -15.18
CA ASN A 439 16.16 14.43 -15.34
C ASN A 439 15.46 13.58 -16.42
N TYR A 440 14.12 13.63 -16.48
CA TYR A 440 13.34 12.92 -17.51
C TYR A 440 13.62 13.46 -18.92
N GLU A 441 13.60 14.79 -19.10
CA GLU A 441 13.82 15.41 -20.41
C GLU A 441 15.28 15.23 -20.88
N ALA A 442 16.25 15.21 -19.96
CA ALA A 442 17.63 14.83 -20.24
C ALA A 442 17.74 13.35 -20.71
N LEU A 443 17.14 12.41 -19.98
CA LEU A 443 17.15 10.99 -20.33
C LEU A 443 16.45 10.72 -21.68
N LYS A 444 15.35 11.41 -21.96
CA LYS A 444 14.64 11.37 -23.25
C LYS A 444 15.54 11.86 -24.39
N LYS A 445 16.23 12.98 -24.21
CA LYS A 445 17.19 13.51 -25.19
C LYS A 445 18.35 12.56 -25.45
N ASP A 446 18.90 11.93 -24.41
CA ASP A 446 19.96 10.93 -24.54
C ASP A 446 19.46 9.68 -25.29
N HIS A 447 18.22 9.25 -25.06
CA HIS A 447 17.60 8.16 -25.80
C HIS A 447 17.33 8.51 -27.28
N GLU A 448 16.90 9.75 -27.59
CA GLU A 448 16.78 10.23 -28.96
C GLU A 448 18.13 10.27 -29.69
N LEU A 449 19.20 10.66 -28.99
CA LEU A 449 20.58 10.62 -29.51
C LEU A 449 21.07 9.18 -29.74
N GLU A 450 20.83 8.27 -28.80
CA GLU A 450 21.16 6.84 -28.96
C GLU A 450 20.41 6.25 -30.17
N LYS A 451 19.09 6.46 -30.26
CA LYS A 451 18.26 6.02 -31.39
C LYS A 451 18.79 6.54 -32.72
N SER A 452 19.09 7.84 -32.82
CA SER A 452 19.67 8.44 -34.03
C SER A 452 21.02 7.83 -34.40
N ASN A 453 21.84 7.45 -33.42
CA ASN A 453 23.14 6.81 -33.67
C ASN A 453 23.00 5.32 -34.06
N LEU A 454 22.01 4.62 -33.52
CA LEU A 454 21.65 3.26 -33.95
C LEU A 454 21.08 3.27 -35.38
N GLU A 455 20.21 4.21 -35.73
CA GLU A 455 19.66 4.38 -37.08
C GLU A 455 20.77 4.62 -38.11
N LYS A 456 21.72 5.54 -37.84
CA LYS A 456 22.91 5.76 -38.70
C LYS A 456 23.75 4.48 -38.85
N LYS A 457 23.88 3.70 -37.78
CA LYS A 457 24.67 2.45 -37.80
C LYS A 457 23.97 1.33 -38.57
N VAL A 458 22.64 1.22 -38.47
CA VAL A 458 21.84 0.33 -39.33
C VAL A 458 22.00 0.75 -40.80
N HIS A 459 21.85 2.04 -41.11
CA HIS A 459 21.99 2.53 -42.48
C HIS A 459 23.38 2.25 -43.09
N SER A 460 24.46 2.44 -42.31
CA SER A 460 25.82 2.07 -42.73
C SER A 460 25.98 0.57 -42.99
N LEU A 461 25.33 -0.28 -42.19
CA LEU A 461 25.34 -1.74 -42.39
C LEU A 461 24.50 -2.15 -43.59
N GLU A 462 23.42 -1.41 -43.92
CA GLU A 462 22.64 -1.61 -45.13
C GLU A 462 23.42 -1.19 -46.38
N GLU A 463 24.11 -0.04 -46.35
CA GLU A 463 25.05 0.36 -47.40
C GLU A 463 26.11 -0.74 -47.65
N ASP A 464 26.83 -1.18 -46.61
CA ASP A 464 27.86 -2.21 -46.75
C ASP A 464 27.29 -3.56 -47.20
N LYS A 465 26.07 -3.93 -46.75
CA LYS A 465 25.33 -5.10 -47.26
C LYS A 465 25.02 -4.97 -48.76
N THR A 466 24.61 -3.80 -49.25
CA THR A 466 24.38 -3.61 -50.70
C THR A 466 25.68 -3.59 -51.50
N ARG A 467 26.76 -2.99 -50.98
CA ARG A 467 28.10 -3.03 -51.58
C ARG A 467 28.60 -4.48 -51.72
N LEU A 468 28.51 -5.27 -50.65
CA LEU A 468 28.87 -6.70 -50.65
C LEU A 468 27.99 -7.53 -51.57
N ALA A 469 26.67 -7.26 -51.64
CA ALA A 469 25.77 -7.92 -52.58
C ALA A 469 26.14 -7.62 -54.04
N ASN A 470 26.51 -6.38 -54.36
CA ASN A 470 26.97 -5.99 -55.69
C ASN A 470 28.33 -6.61 -56.06
N ILE A 471 29.26 -6.69 -55.10
CA ILE A 471 30.56 -7.38 -55.29
C ILE A 471 30.34 -8.88 -55.55
N ASN A 472 29.43 -9.54 -54.82
CA ASN A 472 29.09 -10.95 -55.09
C ASN A 472 28.38 -11.11 -56.44
N LYS A 473 27.51 -10.18 -56.85
CA LYS A 473 26.92 -10.17 -58.20
C LYS A 473 27.97 -10.08 -59.31
N LEU A 474 29.03 -9.31 -59.11
CA LEU A 474 30.18 -9.21 -60.02
C LEU A 474 31.11 -10.44 -59.97
N ARG A 475 30.92 -11.36 -59.01
CA ARG A 475 31.74 -12.56 -58.82
C ARG A 475 31.07 -13.85 -59.30
N VAL A 476 29.76 -13.84 -59.53
CA VAL A 476 28.98 -14.97 -60.03
C VAL A 476 28.61 -14.73 -61.49
N ASP A 477 29.61 -14.84 -62.37
CA ASP A 477 29.42 -14.93 -63.82
C ASP A 477 29.54 -16.41 -64.24
N PRO A 478 28.44 -17.08 -64.66
CA PRO A 478 28.39 -18.54 -64.75
C PRO A 478 28.92 -19.11 -66.07
N GLN A 479 30.08 -18.66 -66.59
CA GLN A 479 30.64 -19.22 -67.83
C GLN A 479 32.18 -19.15 -67.99
N ALA A 480 32.92 -20.11 -67.41
CA ALA A 480 34.29 -20.45 -67.83
C ALA A 480 34.68 -21.91 -67.47
N PRO A 481 35.46 -22.66 -68.30
CA PRO A 481 35.79 -24.08 -68.04
C PRO A 481 37.15 -24.31 -67.34
N ILE A 482 37.42 -25.58 -67.04
CA ILE A 482 38.50 -26.10 -66.16
C ILE A 482 39.81 -26.37 -66.94
N GLN A 483 40.99 -25.98 -66.41
CA GLN A 483 42.18 -26.86 -66.16
C GLN A 483 43.47 -26.12 -65.67
N PRO A 484 44.47 -26.83 -65.07
CA PRO A 484 45.67 -26.29 -64.38
C PRO A 484 46.91 -26.17 -65.34
N PRO A 485 48.19 -25.89 -64.94
CA PRO A 485 48.81 -25.98 -63.59
C PRO A 485 49.96 -24.97 -63.25
N THR A 486 50.77 -25.38 -62.25
CA THR A 486 52.15 -24.94 -61.88
C THR A 486 52.37 -23.72 -60.98
N ALA A 487 53.20 -23.98 -59.96
CA ALA A 487 53.53 -23.12 -58.83
C ALA A 487 54.57 -22.03 -59.10
N SER A 488 54.57 -21.00 -58.26
CA SER A 488 55.79 -20.42 -57.69
C SER A 488 55.58 -20.16 -56.19
N GLN A 489 56.65 -19.90 -55.43
CA GLN A 489 56.60 -19.76 -53.97
C GLN A 489 56.78 -18.31 -53.51
N SER A 490 56.07 -17.91 -52.46
CA SER A 490 56.45 -16.80 -51.59
C SER A 490 56.13 -17.11 -50.13
N ASN A 491 56.98 -17.91 -49.48
CA ASN A 491 56.91 -18.10 -48.03
C ASN A 491 57.34 -16.79 -47.33
N PHE A 492 56.52 -16.29 -46.39
CA PHE A 492 56.94 -15.24 -45.45
C PHE A 492 56.49 -15.55 -44.01
N TYR A 493 57.00 -16.66 -43.50
CA TYR A 493 57.45 -16.88 -42.12
C TYR A 493 58.06 -15.59 -41.50
N LEU A 494 57.92 -15.22 -40.22
CA LEU A 494 57.29 -15.75 -38.97
C LEU A 494 56.71 -14.51 -38.20
N ASN A 495 56.20 -14.50 -36.96
CA ASN A 495 56.14 -15.46 -35.84
C ASN A 495 54.92 -15.14 -34.94
N ASP A 496 54.68 -15.99 -33.92
CA ASP A 496 53.96 -15.68 -32.65
C ASP A 496 52.49 -15.17 -32.74
N LEU A 497 51.48 -15.79 -32.13
CA LEU A 497 51.45 -16.81 -31.07
C LEU A 497 50.22 -17.73 -31.21
N ASN A 498 50.34 -18.97 -30.76
CA ASN A 498 49.25 -19.94 -30.67
C ASN A 498 49.18 -20.52 -29.25
N SER A 499 48.12 -20.23 -28.47
CA SER A 499 47.66 -21.04 -27.32
C SER A 499 46.31 -20.58 -26.75
N SER A 500 45.28 -21.38 -26.98
CA SER A 500 44.21 -21.81 -26.06
C SER A 500 43.86 -21.03 -24.76
N SER A 501 42.54 -20.76 -24.64
CA SER A 501 41.68 -21.00 -23.45
C SER A 501 41.72 -20.07 -22.22
N SER A 502 40.59 -20.05 -21.49
CA SER A 502 40.15 -19.11 -20.43
C SER A 502 39.81 -17.70 -20.94
N LEU A 503 38.64 -17.08 -20.68
CA LEU A 503 37.57 -17.30 -19.70
C LEU A 503 37.90 -16.85 -18.26
N ASN A 504 38.19 -15.56 -18.08
CA ASN A 504 37.74 -14.68 -16.99
C ASN A 504 38.23 -13.23 -17.23
N HIS A 505 37.35 -12.23 -17.25
CA HIS A 505 36.95 -11.33 -16.15
C HIS A 505 37.97 -10.22 -15.79
N TYR A 506 37.41 -9.10 -15.29
CA TYR A 506 38.05 -7.80 -15.03
C TYR A 506 38.41 -7.00 -16.29
N ARG A 507 37.86 -5.80 -16.57
CA ARG A 507 37.40 -4.67 -15.73
C ARG A 507 38.55 -3.91 -15.06
N THR A 508 39.21 -3.06 -15.83
CA THR A 508 40.09 -2.00 -15.33
C THR A 508 39.41 -0.65 -15.50
N GLN A 509 39.34 0.14 -14.43
CA GLN A 509 38.89 1.53 -14.43
C GLN A 509 39.97 2.42 -13.82
N ARG A 510 40.06 3.68 -14.27
CA ARG A 510 40.39 4.87 -13.46
C ARG A 510 40.11 6.13 -14.29
N SER A 511 39.79 7.29 -13.71
CA SER A 511 39.68 7.60 -12.28
C SER A 511 38.62 8.67 -11.98
N VAL A 512 37.78 8.40 -10.97
CA VAL A 512 37.34 9.40 -10.00
C VAL A 512 38.14 9.19 -8.70
N SER A 513 38.21 10.21 -7.84
CA SER A 513 39.22 10.32 -6.77
C SER A 513 38.65 10.14 -5.36
N VAL A 514 38.97 9.03 -4.69
CA VAL A 514 38.81 8.82 -3.24
C VAL A 514 40.00 7.98 -2.73
N ALA A 515 40.49 8.25 -1.51
CA ALA A 515 41.49 7.44 -0.80
C ALA A 515 40.77 6.39 0.10
N SER A 516 41.21 5.13 0.19
CA SER A 516 42.34 4.65 1.01
C SER A 516 42.16 5.00 2.51
N ILE A 517 42.25 4.09 3.49
CA ILE A 517 42.93 2.76 3.57
C ILE A 517 42.03 1.72 4.30
N ASP A 518 42.39 0.44 4.17
CA ASP A 518 41.78 -0.75 4.77
C ASP A 518 41.57 -0.75 6.29
N ASN A 519 40.48 -1.39 6.76
CA ASN A 519 40.57 -2.62 7.57
C ASN A 519 39.22 -3.36 7.68
N ILE A 520 39.27 -4.65 8.04
CA ILE A 520 38.12 -5.56 8.08
C ILE A 520 37.65 -5.77 9.53
N ALA A 521 36.35 -5.56 9.81
CA ALA A 521 35.67 -6.09 10.99
C ALA A 521 34.16 -6.30 10.73
N LEU A 522 33.55 -7.24 11.46
CA LEU A 522 32.15 -7.61 11.35
C LEU A 522 31.24 -6.69 12.18
N GLY A 523 29.98 -6.54 11.75
CA GLY A 523 28.86 -6.96 12.61
C GLY A 523 28.05 -5.90 13.36
N GLU A 524 26.74 -6.17 13.38
CA GLU A 524 25.79 -5.93 14.48
C GLU A 524 25.49 -4.49 14.99
N SER A 525 24.28 -4.05 14.63
CA SER A 525 23.22 -3.67 15.58
C SER A 525 23.40 -2.50 16.58
N SER A 526 22.61 -1.45 16.30
CA SER A 526 21.70 -0.77 17.25
C SER A 526 22.18 0.40 18.15
N SER A 527 21.19 1.24 18.49
CA SER A 527 21.12 2.20 19.62
C SER A 527 21.83 3.57 19.54
N THR A 528 21.04 4.59 19.91
CA THR A 528 21.43 5.89 20.48
C THR A 528 21.70 5.76 22.00
N PRO A 529 22.12 6.78 22.82
CA PRO A 529 22.49 8.18 22.52
C PRO A 529 23.72 8.78 23.32
N ARG A 530 24.23 9.97 22.91
CA ARG A 530 24.88 11.02 23.77
C ARG A 530 26.18 10.62 24.55
N PRO A 531 26.82 11.49 25.41
CA PRO A 531 26.99 12.96 25.38
C PRO A 531 28.45 13.48 25.66
N ALA A 532 28.68 14.80 25.47
CA ALA A 532 29.68 15.65 26.18
C ALA A 532 31.20 15.43 25.89
N PRO A 533 32.15 16.31 26.33
CA PRO A 533 32.02 17.52 27.16
C PRO A 533 32.68 18.83 26.63
N PHE A 534 32.48 19.92 27.39
CA PHE A 534 33.15 21.24 27.25
C PHE A 534 34.60 21.23 27.78
N PRO A 535 35.38 22.33 27.58
CA PRO A 535 35.55 23.26 28.72
C PRO A 535 35.50 24.78 28.41
N TYR A 536 35.10 25.51 29.46
CA TYR A 536 35.10 26.95 29.79
C TYR A 536 36.02 27.95 29.04
N GLY A 537 35.59 29.23 28.89
CA GLY A 537 36.39 30.28 28.20
C GLY A 537 36.18 31.79 28.47
N ALA A 538 35.16 32.23 29.24
CA ALA A 538 34.97 33.62 29.76
C ALA A 538 34.72 34.83 28.79
N SER A 539 34.00 35.83 29.31
CA SER A 539 33.39 37.00 28.66
C SER A 539 34.34 38.11 28.14
N ARG A 540 33.87 38.91 27.17
CA ARG A 540 34.02 40.40 27.15
C ARG A 540 33.09 41.12 26.14
N VAL A 541 32.76 42.37 26.49
CA VAL A 541 31.97 43.42 25.79
C VAL A 541 32.75 44.72 26.08
N PRO A 542 33.03 45.68 25.15
CA PRO A 542 32.01 46.64 24.69
C PRO A 542 32.15 47.40 23.33
N SER A 543 30.99 47.72 22.74
CA SER A 543 30.52 49.04 22.19
C SER A 543 31.37 50.01 21.32
N GLN A 544 30.73 50.48 20.22
CA GLN A 544 30.60 51.90 19.73
C GLN A 544 31.70 52.60 18.86
N GLY A 545 31.21 53.38 17.87
CA GLY A 545 31.88 54.47 17.10
C GLY A 545 32.78 54.07 15.91
N SER A 546 32.62 54.38 14.60
CA SER A 546 32.02 55.49 13.78
C SER A 546 33.04 56.49 13.22
N LEU A 547 33.02 56.80 11.89
CA LEU A 547 33.18 58.14 11.25
C LEU A 547 33.43 58.09 9.71
N PHE A 548 33.50 59.27 9.06
CA PHE A 548 33.84 59.60 7.65
C PHE A 548 32.69 59.45 6.62
N PHE A 549 32.43 60.36 5.65
CA PHE A 549 33.02 61.68 5.30
C PHE A 549 32.03 62.59 4.51
N SER A 550 32.37 63.87 4.25
CA SER A 550 31.63 64.87 3.45
C SER A 550 32.62 65.97 2.95
N PRO A 551 32.42 66.72 1.83
CA PRO A 551 31.58 67.95 1.84
C PRO A 551 30.99 68.44 0.47
N GLY A 552 30.16 69.51 0.47
CA GLY A 552 29.87 70.34 -0.71
C GLY A 552 28.67 71.31 -0.58
N GLN A 553 28.85 72.61 -0.87
CA GLN A 553 27.80 73.66 -0.93
C GLN A 553 27.92 74.42 -2.29
N SER A 554 26.97 75.22 -2.81
CA SER A 554 26.13 76.24 -2.13
C SER A 554 24.98 76.83 -3.01
N HIS A 555 23.91 77.33 -2.36
CA HIS A 555 23.03 78.48 -2.70
C HIS A 555 22.28 78.54 -4.07
N SER A 556 21.04 79.07 -4.19
CA SER A 556 20.06 79.56 -3.19
C SER A 556 18.65 79.83 -3.79
N GLN A 557 17.62 79.78 -2.95
CA GLN A 557 16.21 80.19 -3.17
C GLN A 557 15.38 79.27 -4.12
N SER A 558 14.08 79.02 -3.93
CA SER A 558 13.10 79.63 -3.00
C SER A 558 11.99 78.65 -2.53
N ASN A 559 11.33 79.01 -1.42
CA ASN A 559 9.98 78.65 -0.97
C ASN A 559 9.57 77.21 -0.59
N LEU A 560 9.24 77.12 0.71
CA LEU A 560 8.16 76.35 1.37
C LEU A 560 8.38 74.86 1.73
N MET A 561 7.95 74.58 2.96
CA MET A 561 7.96 73.31 3.71
C MET A 561 6.71 72.46 3.35
N LEU A 562 6.53 71.20 3.75
CA LEU A 562 7.04 70.49 4.93
C LEU A 562 7.04 68.95 4.71
N ASP A 563 8.03 68.28 5.30
CA ASP A 563 8.23 66.85 5.58
C ASP A 563 7.42 65.76 4.83
N THR A 564 8.18 65.15 3.90
CA THR A 564 8.24 63.72 3.52
C THR A 564 8.34 62.71 4.68
N ILE A 565 8.43 61.41 4.31
CA ILE A 565 8.71 60.17 5.10
C ILE A 565 7.44 59.37 5.46
N ASP A 566 7.28 58.07 5.17
CA ASP A 566 7.95 57.05 4.30
C ASP A 566 7.02 55.80 4.27
N ASP A 567 7.10 54.76 3.42
CA ASP A 567 7.77 54.46 2.13
C ASP A 567 7.10 53.18 1.51
N SER A 568 7.40 52.85 0.24
CA SER A 568 7.24 51.56 -0.48
C SER A 568 5.83 50.93 -0.60
N LEU A 569 5.30 50.77 -1.83
CA LEU A 569 5.53 49.65 -2.79
C LEU A 569 5.03 48.28 -2.26
N ALA A 570 4.02 47.64 -2.88
CA ALA A 570 4.00 46.96 -4.21
C ALA A 570 4.64 45.55 -4.14
N THR A 571 4.14 44.50 -4.80
CA THR A 571 2.96 44.27 -5.66
C THR A 571 2.74 42.75 -5.82
N GLU A 572 1.49 42.31 -6.06
CA GLU A 572 1.08 41.15 -6.92
C GLU A 572 1.65 39.75 -6.61
N ASP A 573 1.06 38.59 -6.95
CA ASP A 573 -0.31 38.11 -7.25
C ASP A 573 -0.28 36.56 -6.97
N ASP A 574 -1.24 35.65 -7.22
CA ASP A 574 -2.49 35.62 -8.00
C ASP A 574 -3.57 34.82 -7.18
N GLU A 575 -4.53 33.99 -7.62
CA GLU A 575 -4.94 33.41 -8.92
C GLU A 575 -6.48 33.50 -9.10
N PHE A 576 -6.93 33.47 -10.38
CA PHE A 576 -8.29 33.74 -10.91
C PHE A 576 -9.27 32.53 -10.84
N PRO A 577 -10.48 32.51 -11.49
CA PRO A 577 -11.34 33.57 -12.10
C PRO A 577 -12.78 33.63 -11.47
N ALA A 578 -13.53 34.74 -11.43
CA ALA A 578 -14.19 35.55 -12.49
C ALA A 578 -15.47 34.91 -13.13
N PRO A 579 -16.48 35.67 -13.64
CA PRO A 579 -16.52 37.12 -13.90
C PRO A 579 -17.70 37.93 -13.26
N SER A 580 -17.65 39.25 -13.50
CA SER A 580 -18.38 40.36 -12.85
C SER A 580 -19.61 40.85 -13.70
N PRO A 581 -20.17 42.09 -13.61
CA PRO A 581 -19.91 43.26 -12.71
C PRO A 581 -21.16 44.05 -12.20
N ILE A 582 -20.96 44.98 -11.24
CA ILE A 582 -21.13 46.46 -11.38
C ILE A 582 -21.11 47.19 -10.00
N SER A 583 -20.35 48.29 -9.94
CA SER A 583 -20.37 49.44 -8.99
C SER A 583 -20.44 49.21 -7.47
N ALA A 584 -19.38 49.66 -6.78
CA ALA A 584 -19.39 49.96 -5.35
C ALA A 584 -19.47 51.48 -5.08
N SER A 585 -19.97 51.85 -3.90
CA SER A 585 -19.81 53.19 -3.33
C SER A 585 -19.48 53.09 -1.83
N ARG A 586 -18.35 53.67 -1.40
CA ARG A 586 -17.93 53.71 0.01
C ARG A 586 -18.22 55.08 0.61
N THR A 587 -18.80 55.12 1.80
CA THR A 587 -18.72 56.26 2.73
C THR A 587 -18.43 55.77 4.15
N ARG A 588 -17.48 56.42 4.83
CA ARG A 588 -17.19 56.20 6.25
C ARG A 588 -18.21 56.95 7.11
N SER A 589 -18.67 56.35 8.20
CA SER A 589 -18.93 57.09 9.44
C SER A 589 -18.77 56.18 10.65
N SER A 590 -18.19 56.71 11.72
CA SER A 590 -18.01 56.03 13.00
C SER A 590 -18.63 56.85 14.11
N THR A 591 -19.70 56.35 14.75
CA THR A 591 -20.07 56.66 16.14
C THR A 591 -21.27 55.83 16.59
N ALA A 592 -21.00 54.64 17.15
CA ALA A 592 -22.02 53.87 17.85
C ALA A 592 -22.25 54.46 19.26
N VAL A 593 -23.06 55.52 19.34
CA VAL A 593 -23.60 55.99 20.61
C VAL A 593 -24.67 55.01 21.10
N ASN A 594 -24.53 54.50 22.32
CA ASN A 594 -25.60 53.79 22.99
C ASN A 594 -25.55 54.06 24.49
N HIS A 595 -26.43 54.94 24.97
CA HIS A 595 -26.50 55.38 26.36
C HIS A 595 -27.95 55.63 26.75
N MET A 596 -28.55 54.63 27.41
CA MET A 596 -29.90 54.69 27.97
C MET A 596 -29.88 53.97 29.33
N ASN A 597 -29.89 54.75 30.41
CA ASN A 597 -30.65 54.45 31.63
C ASN A 597 -30.60 55.62 32.62
N SER A 598 -31.77 55.88 33.20
CA SER A 598 -32.11 56.69 34.40
C SER A 598 -30.94 57.37 35.13
N MET A 599 -30.88 58.70 35.24
CA MET A 599 -31.83 59.59 35.95
C MET A 599 -32.00 59.20 37.43
N ASP A 600 -31.10 59.72 38.27
CA ASP A 600 -31.39 60.40 39.56
C ASP A 600 -30.05 60.79 40.25
N ASP A 601 -29.66 62.07 40.21
CA ASP A 601 -28.93 62.81 41.27
C ASP A 601 -28.63 64.26 40.83
N LEU A 602 -29.16 65.29 41.53
CA LEU A 602 -28.73 66.69 41.34
C LEU A 602 -29.18 67.66 42.47
N GLU A 603 -28.70 67.49 43.70
CA GLU A 603 -28.73 68.58 44.70
C GLU A 603 -27.40 68.73 45.46
N THR A 604 -26.52 69.62 44.99
CA THR A 604 -25.55 70.31 45.86
C THR A 604 -25.06 71.63 45.22
N PRO A 605 -25.36 72.82 45.80
CA PRO A 605 -25.02 74.09 45.18
C PRO A 605 -23.63 74.58 45.56
N HIS A 606 -22.76 74.82 44.57
CA HIS A 606 -21.51 75.54 44.78
C HIS A 606 -21.71 77.07 44.76
N SER A 607 -21.31 77.72 45.85
CA SER A 607 -21.28 79.18 45.98
C SER A 607 -20.20 79.81 45.10
N SER A 608 -20.55 80.89 44.38
CA SER A 608 -19.61 81.98 44.08
C SER A 608 -20.36 83.29 43.79
N THR A 609 -19.84 84.39 44.33
CA THR A 609 -20.46 85.73 44.28
C THR A 609 -19.84 86.59 43.19
N ILE A 610 -20.66 87.19 42.31
CA ILE A 610 -20.48 88.45 41.56
C ILE A 610 -21.74 88.66 40.68
N GLY A 611 -22.29 89.87 40.48
CA GLY A 611 -21.97 91.16 41.11
C GLY A 611 -22.46 92.38 40.30
N GLY A 612 -23.60 92.96 40.68
CA GLY A 612 -24.01 94.33 40.31
C GLY A 612 -24.97 94.52 39.12
N GLY A 613 -25.65 95.68 39.12
CA GLY A 613 -26.31 96.28 37.93
C GLY A 613 -27.74 95.79 37.63
N GLY A 614 -28.76 96.42 38.22
CA GLY A 614 -30.17 96.20 37.84
C GLY A 614 -30.71 97.27 36.88
N SER A 615 -31.70 96.90 36.05
CA SER A 615 -32.67 97.81 35.41
C SER A 615 -33.86 97.03 34.88
N SER A 616 -35.09 97.47 35.19
CA SER A 616 -36.32 96.78 34.78
C SER A 616 -36.81 97.27 33.41
N ALA A 617 -36.90 96.37 32.43
CA ALA A 617 -37.56 96.64 31.15
C ALA A 617 -38.15 95.35 30.53
N ALA A 618 -39.27 95.50 29.81
CA ALA A 618 -39.87 94.52 28.90
C ALA A 618 -40.23 93.11 29.47
N ASN A 619 -41.24 93.07 30.37
CA ASN A 619 -41.85 91.83 30.88
C ASN A 619 -42.61 90.96 29.83
N GLY A 620 -42.43 91.23 28.52
CA GLY A 620 -42.99 90.45 27.42
C GLY A 620 -42.00 89.44 26.79
N GLY A 621 -40.69 89.60 26.99
CA GLY A 621 -39.67 88.77 26.33
C GLY A 621 -39.66 87.31 26.78
N SER A 622 -39.95 87.04 28.06
CA SER A 622 -39.88 85.70 28.65
C SER A 622 -40.85 84.70 27.98
N ASN A 623 -42.09 85.12 27.73
CA ASN A 623 -43.09 84.28 27.05
C ASN A 623 -42.69 83.96 25.61
N ILE A 624 -42.07 84.92 24.89
CA ILE A 624 -41.57 84.71 23.52
C ILE A 624 -40.40 83.72 23.52
N GLN A 625 -39.48 83.81 24.49
CA GLN A 625 -38.38 82.86 24.64
C GLN A 625 -38.86 81.45 25.03
N LEU A 626 -39.87 81.34 25.90
CA LEU A 626 -40.48 80.06 26.24
C LEU A 626 -41.24 79.46 25.04
N MET A 627 -42.03 80.27 24.33
CA MET A 627 -42.72 79.85 23.10
C MET A 627 -41.73 79.43 22.02
N GLY A 628 -40.57 80.11 21.90
CA GLY A 628 -39.49 79.72 21.00
C GLY A 628 -38.87 78.37 21.36
N LYS A 629 -38.60 78.11 22.65
CA LYS A 629 -38.10 76.82 23.16
C LYS A 629 -39.12 75.69 23.00
N LEU A 630 -40.41 75.97 23.18
CA LEU A 630 -41.49 75.02 22.94
C LEU A 630 -41.63 74.73 21.43
N SER A 631 -41.58 75.76 20.57
CA SER A 631 -41.67 75.61 19.12
C SER A 631 -40.47 74.85 18.53
N SER A 632 -39.26 75.04 19.06
CA SER A 632 -38.10 74.24 18.63
C SER A 632 -38.16 72.81 19.14
N ARG A 633 -38.68 72.56 20.35
CA ARG A 633 -38.94 71.20 20.85
C ARG A 633 -40.06 70.51 20.06
N ILE A 634 -41.13 71.21 19.69
CA ILE A 634 -42.19 70.71 18.81
C ILE A 634 -41.60 70.33 17.45
N ARG A 635 -40.86 71.22 16.78
CA ARG A 635 -40.18 70.89 15.50
C ARG A 635 -39.22 69.72 15.59
N ARG A 636 -38.49 69.58 16.71
CA ARG A 636 -37.67 68.39 16.95
C ARG A 636 -38.52 67.13 17.04
N LEU A 637 -39.60 67.15 17.81
CA LEU A 637 -40.53 66.01 17.93
C LEU A 637 -41.27 65.71 16.62
N GLU A 638 -41.57 66.71 15.81
CA GLU A 638 -42.14 66.56 14.46
C GLU A 638 -41.14 65.86 13.52
N LEU A 639 -39.86 66.26 13.55
CA LEU A 639 -38.78 65.58 12.81
C LEU A 639 -38.50 64.17 13.34
N GLU A 640 -38.59 63.95 14.65
CA GLU A 640 -38.43 62.64 15.30
C GLU A 640 -39.59 61.70 14.93
N ILE A 641 -40.83 62.22 14.87
CA ILE A 641 -42.02 61.49 14.38
C ILE A 641 -41.96 61.22 12.87
N LEU A 642 -41.31 62.09 12.07
CA LEU A 642 -41.06 61.83 10.66
C LEU A 642 -39.99 60.74 10.48
N GLY A 643 -38.84 60.85 11.15
CA GLY A 643 -37.80 59.81 11.13
C GLY A 643 -38.34 58.44 11.55
N LEU A 644 -39.08 58.35 12.65
CA LEU A 644 -39.72 57.11 13.11
C LEU A 644 -40.80 56.58 12.14
N LYS A 645 -41.39 57.41 11.27
CA LYS A 645 -42.31 56.96 10.22
C LYS A 645 -41.56 56.45 9.00
N ASP A 646 -40.45 57.10 8.64
CA ASP A 646 -39.62 56.69 7.51
C ASP A 646 -38.88 55.38 7.84
N GLU A 647 -38.35 55.23 9.08
CA GLU A 647 -37.83 53.97 9.63
C GLU A 647 -38.90 52.87 9.68
N LEU A 648 -40.14 53.18 10.05
CA LEU A 648 -41.25 52.23 10.04
C LEU A 648 -41.67 51.83 8.62
N ALA A 649 -41.55 52.74 7.64
CA ALA A 649 -41.78 52.43 6.24
C ALA A 649 -40.68 51.53 5.67
N GLU A 650 -39.41 51.84 5.93
CA GLU A 650 -38.25 51.06 5.48
C GLU A 650 -38.24 49.65 6.10
N THR A 651 -38.46 49.54 7.42
CA THR A 651 -38.56 48.22 8.07
C THR A 651 -39.77 47.42 7.57
N ASN A 652 -40.84 48.08 7.10
CA ASN A 652 -41.96 47.39 6.47
C ASN A 652 -41.67 46.97 5.01
N THR A 653 -40.91 47.73 4.22
CA THR A 653 -40.46 47.28 2.89
C THR A 653 -39.46 46.13 2.99
N GLN A 654 -38.45 46.23 3.86
CA GLN A 654 -37.50 45.14 4.14
C GLN A 654 -38.23 43.86 4.60
N LYS A 655 -39.26 43.99 5.45
CA LYS A 655 -40.12 42.87 5.86
C LYS A 655 -40.89 42.25 4.69
N GLN A 656 -41.38 43.05 3.75
CA GLN A 656 -42.10 42.54 2.58
C GLN A 656 -41.14 41.86 1.60
N GLU A 657 -39.98 42.46 1.31
CA GLU A 657 -38.92 41.86 0.49
C GLU A 657 -38.46 40.51 1.07
N ALA A 658 -38.23 40.43 2.39
CA ALA A 658 -37.91 39.18 3.07
C ALA A 658 -39.05 38.15 3.01
N ALA A 659 -40.32 38.56 3.05
CA ALA A 659 -41.45 37.66 2.88
C ALA A 659 -41.56 37.12 1.45
N GLU A 660 -41.31 37.96 0.44
CA GLU A 660 -41.28 37.57 -0.97
C GLU A 660 -40.09 36.63 -1.27
N GLU A 661 -38.92 36.85 -0.66
CA GLU A 661 -37.80 35.91 -0.73
C GLU A 661 -38.12 34.57 -0.03
N ILE A 662 -38.75 34.58 1.15
CA ILE A 662 -39.18 33.33 1.82
C ILE A 662 -40.14 32.53 0.91
N VAL A 663 -41.09 33.19 0.24
CA VAL A 663 -41.99 32.54 -0.71
C VAL A 663 -41.24 31.97 -1.93
N ARG A 664 -40.23 32.68 -2.44
CA ARG A 664 -39.33 32.15 -3.50
C ARG A 664 -38.59 30.90 -3.02
N LEU A 665 -37.93 30.97 -1.86
CA LEU A 665 -37.14 29.87 -1.30
C LEU A 665 -38.01 28.65 -0.97
N LEU A 666 -39.26 28.84 -0.53
CA LEU A 666 -40.23 27.75 -0.35
C LEU A 666 -40.53 27.06 -1.69
N ARG A 667 -40.84 27.82 -2.74
CA ARG A 667 -41.13 27.30 -4.09
C ARG A 667 -39.93 26.57 -4.72
N ASP A 668 -38.72 27.04 -4.47
CA ASP A 668 -37.50 26.41 -4.97
C ASP A 668 -37.16 25.13 -4.17
N ASN A 669 -37.52 25.09 -2.88
CA ASN A 669 -37.42 23.89 -2.05
C ASN A 669 -38.48 22.84 -2.47
N GLU A 670 -39.73 23.24 -2.73
CA GLU A 670 -40.78 22.37 -3.29
C GLU A 670 -40.31 21.71 -4.61
N GLN A 671 -39.82 22.50 -5.57
CA GLN A 671 -39.22 21.98 -6.80
C GLN A 671 -38.03 21.04 -6.52
N THR A 672 -37.18 21.38 -5.55
CA THR A 672 -36.07 20.51 -5.12
C THR A 672 -36.57 19.17 -4.55
N THR A 673 -37.71 19.14 -3.84
CA THR A 673 -38.32 17.89 -3.39
C THR A 673 -38.93 17.08 -4.55
N GLU A 674 -39.55 17.73 -5.53
CA GLU A 674 -40.00 17.06 -6.75
C GLU A 674 -38.84 16.41 -7.52
N TYR A 675 -37.73 17.13 -7.72
CA TYR A 675 -36.56 16.59 -8.42
C TYR A 675 -35.93 15.43 -7.64
N LYS A 676 -35.88 15.48 -6.30
CA LYS A 676 -35.45 14.35 -5.46
C LYS A 676 -36.38 13.13 -5.61
N GLN A 677 -37.71 13.33 -5.66
CA GLN A 677 -38.66 12.23 -5.90
C GLN A 677 -38.52 11.64 -7.31
N LYS A 678 -38.31 12.47 -8.33
CA LYS A 678 -38.07 12.03 -9.71
C LYS A 678 -36.76 11.24 -9.83
N LEU A 679 -35.69 11.73 -9.19
CA LEU A 679 -34.39 11.05 -9.15
C LEU A 679 -34.47 9.70 -8.43
N ALA A 680 -35.14 9.61 -7.27
CA ALA A 680 -35.31 8.36 -6.54
C ALA A 680 -36.10 7.31 -7.36
N LYS A 681 -37.11 7.72 -8.13
CA LYS A 681 -37.84 6.83 -9.06
C LYS A 681 -36.94 6.35 -10.20
N LEU A 682 -36.19 7.27 -10.82
CA LEU A 682 -35.28 6.94 -11.93
C LEU A 682 -34.12 6.05 -11.47
N GLU A 683 -33.65 6.22 -10.24
CA GLU A 683 -32.68 5.33 -9.60
C GLU A 683 -33.27 3.93 -9.35
N GLN A 684 -34.51 3.83 -8.86
CA GLN A 684 -35.21 2.55 -8.72
C GLN A 684 -35.42 1.85 -10.07
N GLU A 685 -35.79 2.58 -11.12
CA GLU A 685 -35.92 2.08 -12.49
C GLU A 685 -34.56 1.59 -13.03
N HIS A 686 -33.48 2.33 -12.79
CA HIS A 686 -32.12 1.92 -13.18
C HIS A 686 -31.63 0.68 -12.41
N GLN A 687 -31.90 0.59 -11.10
CA GLN A 687 -31.59 -0.60 -10.30
C GLN A 687 -32.35 -1.83 -10.81
N LEU A 688 -33.65 -1.68 -11.12
CA LEU A 688 -34.46 -2.74 -11.72
C LEU A 688 -33.94 -3.14 -13.11
N GLN A 689 -33.58 -2.18 -13.96
CA GLN A 689 -33.01 -2.44 -15.28
C GLN A 689 -31.65 -3.15 -15.19
N SER A 690 -30.79 -2.76 -14.24
CA SER A 690 -29.51 -3.41 -13.97
C SER A 690 -29.67 -4.85 -13.49
N SER A 691 -30.61 -5.10 -12.57
CA SER A 691 -30.94 -6.45 -12.09
C SER A 691 -31.52 -7.33 -13.21
N ASN A 692 -32.41 -6.78 -14.05
CA ASN A 692 -32.91 -7.46 -15.24
C ASN A 692 -31.79 -7.76 -16.25
N TYR A 693 -30.86 -6.82 -16.47
CA TYR A 693 -29.71 -7.02 -17.36
C TYR A 693 -28.82 -8.15 -16.84
N GLU A 694 -28.45 -8.14 -15.55
CA GLU A 694 -27.68 -9.20 -14.92
C GLU A 694 -28.38 -10.56 -15.04
N ALA A 695 -29.68 -10.63 -14.76
CA ALA A 695 -30.47 -11.85 -14.91
C ALA A 695 -30.50 -12.35 -16.38
N THR A 696 -30.60 -11.46 -17.37
CA THR A 696 -30.50 -11.85 -18.79
C THR A 696 -29.10 -12.31 -19.18
N LEU A 697 -28.04 -11.75 -18.57
CA LEU A 697 -26.66 -12.13 -18.81
C LEU A 697 -26.33 -13.50 -18.18
N GLN A 698 -26.83 -13.77 -16.98
CA GLN A 698 -26.79 -15.10 -16.36
C GLN A 698 -27.54 -16.14 -17.21
N LEU A 699 -28.76 -15.82 -17.68
CA LEU A 699 -29.55 -16.71 -18.55
C LEU A 699 -28.88 -16.93 -19.93
N LEU A 700 -28.19 -15.92 -20.47
CA LEU A 700 -27.39 -16.05 -21.68
C LEU A 700 -26.16 -16.94 -21.46
N GLY A 701 -25.51 -16.82 -20.29
CA GLY A 701 -24.44 -17.70 -19.85
C GLY A 701 -24.88 -19.18 -19.82
N GLN A 702 -25.97 -19.49 -19.10
CA GLN A 702 -26.55 -20.83 -19.03
C GLN A 702 -26.94 -21.40 -20.41
N LYS A 703 -27.45 -20.55 -21.32
CA LYS A 703 -27.74 -20.95 -22.71
C LYS A 703 -26.49 -21.21 -23.54
N SER A 704 -25.42 -20.44 -23.31
CA SER A 704 -24.12 -20.62 -23.98
C SER A 704 -23.45 -21.92 -23.51
N GLU A 705 -23.43 -22.15 -22.19
CA GLU A 705 -22.95 -23.38 -21.56
C GLU A 705 -23.66 -24.61 -22.14
N ARG A 706 -25.00 -24.62 -22.12
CA ARG A 706 -25.81 -25.70 -22.73
C ARG A 706 -25.61 -25.85 -24.25
N CYS A 707 -25.28 -24.77 -24.96
CA CYS A 707 -24.96 -24.86 -26.38
C CYS A 707 -23.60 -25.52 -26.62
N ASN A 708 -22.63 -25.28 -25.73
CA ASN A 708 -21.32 -25.92 -25.76
C ASN A 708 -21.41 -27.41 -25.37
N GLU A 709 -22.21 -27.76 -24.35
CA GLU A 709 -22.53 -29.14 -23.99
C GLU A 709 -23.10 -29.91 -25.20
N LEU A 710 -24.18 -29.39 -25.80
CA LEU A 710 -24.81 -30.01 -26.97
C LEU A 710 -23.91 -30.02 -28.21
N GLN A 711 -22.95 -29.09 -28.33
CA GLN A 711 -21.96 -29.13 -29.40
C GLN A 711 -20.93 -30.24 -29.16
N ALA A 712 -20.50 -30.48 -27.92
CA ALA A 712 -19.63 -31.59 -27.55
C ALA A 712 -20.34 -32.95 -27.76
N ASP A 713 -21.59 -33.11 -27.30
CA ASP A 713 -22.43 -34.29 -27.56
C ASP A 713 -22.49 -34.61 -29.07
N VAL A 714 -22.62 -33.58 -29.90
CA VAL A 714 -22.67 -33.68 -31.38
C VAL A 714 -21.29 -33.90 -32.01
N GLU A 715 -20.19 -33.54 -31.34
CA GLU A 715 -18.82 -33.87 -31.76
C GLU A 715 -18.51 -35.35 -31.47
N ASP A 716 -18.81 -35.81 -30.25
CA ASP A 716 -18.68 -37.20 -29.79
C ASP A 716 -19.53 -38.15 -30.65
N LEU A 717 -20.77 -37.78 -30.97
CA LEU A 717 -21.61 -38.55 -31.89
C LEU A 717 -21.02 -38.63 -33.31
N LYS A 718 -20.39 -37.56 -33.82
CA LYS A 718 -19.69 -37.62 -35.11
C LYS A 718 -18.45 -38.50 -35.04
N GLU A 719 -17.69 -38.46 -33.95
CA GLU A 719 -16.53 -39.35 -33.76
C GLU A 719 -16.96 -40.81 -33.66
N MET A 720 -18.02 -41.12 -32.90
CA MET A 720 -18.61 -42.46 -32.84
C MET A 720 -19.08 -42.94 -34.23
N MET A 721 -19.75 -42.09 -35.01
CA MET A 721 -20.16 -42.42 -36.38
C MET A 721 -18.95 -42.62 -37.31
N ARG A 722 -17.91 -41.78 -37.23
CA ARG A 722 -16.65 -41.96 -37.98
C ARG A 722 -15.99 -43.29 -37.61
N ALA A 723 -15.92 -43.63 -36.33
CA ALA A 723 -15.34 -44.88 -35.85
C ALA A 723 -16.14 -46.11 -36.34
N GLN A 724 -17.47 -46.06 -36.34
CA GLN A 724 -18.32 -47.12 -36.91
C GLN A 724 -18.11 -47.27 -38.42
N VAL A 725 -18.03 -46.16 -39.16
CA VAL A 725 -17.72 -46.19 -40.61
C VAL A 725 -16.31 -46.75 -40.86
N GLN A 726 -15.31 -46.35 -40.09
CA GLN A 726 -13.95 -46.87 -40.19
C GLN A 726 -13.90 -48.38 -39.91
N GLN A 727 -14.59 -48.86 -38.88
CA GLN A 727 -14.72 -50.29 -38.59
C GLN A 727 -15.44 -51.05 -39.73
N MET A 728 -16.45 -50.47 -40.36
CA MET A 728 -17.09 -51.06 -41.54
C MET A 728 -16.15 -51.12 -42.75
N VAL A 729 -15.35 -50.07 -43.00
CA VAL A 729 -14.33 -50.07 -44.07
C VAL A 729 -13.28 -51.14 -43.81
N GLU A 730 -12.72 -51.19 -42.60
CA GLU A 730 -11.76 -52.24 -42.22
C GLU A 730 -12.33 -53.67 -42.34
N LEU A 731 -13.61 -53.87 -42.04
CA LEU A 731 -14.28 -55.16 -42.22
C LEU A 731 -14.48 -55.49 -43.71
N GLN A 732 -14.76 -54.50 -44.56
CA GLN A 732 -14.82 -54.69 -46.02
C GLN A 732 -13.44 -54.98 -46.60
N GLU A 733 -12.38 -54.30 -46.16
CA GLU A 733 -11.00 -54.57 -46.57
C GLU A 733 -10.56 -55.99 -46.14
N LYS A 734 -10.88 -56.39 -44.91
CA LYS A 734 -10.60 -57.76 -44.40
C LYS A 734 -11.38 -58.83 -45.19
N LEU A 735 -12.62 -58.56 -45.60
CA LEU A 735 -13.43 -59.43 -46.48
C LEU A 735 -12.99 -59.43 -47.95
N ALA A 736 -12.30 -58.39 -48.41
CA ALA A 736 -11.75 -58.31 -49.77
C ALA A 736 -10.33 -58.93 -49.87
N ALA A 737 -9.68 -59.19 -48.74
CA ALA A 737 -8.37 -59.82 -48.63
C ALA A 737 -8.42 -61.36 -48.42
N THR A 738 -9.62 -61.95 -48.39
CA THR A 738 -9.88 -63.40 -48.22
C THR A 738 -10.56 -64.01 -49.44
#